data_AF-A0A8X8WTT2-F1
#
_entry.id   AF-A0A8X8WTT2-F1
#
_cell.length_a   1.000
_cell.length_b   1.000
_cell.length_c   1.000
_cell.angle_alpha   90.00
_cell.angle_beta   90.00
_cell.angle_gamma   90.00
#
_symmetry.space_group_name_H-M   'P 1'
#
loop_
_entity.id
_entity.type
_entity.pdbx_description
1 polymer ?
#
loop_
_entity_poly.entity_id
_entity_poly.type
_entity_poly.pdbx_seq_one_letter_code
_entity_poly.pdbx_strand_id
1 'polypeptide(L)'
;MTAILERRESESLWGRFCNWITSTENRLYIGWFGVLMIPTLLTATSVFIIAFIAAPPVDIDGIREPVSGSLLYGNNIISGAIIPTSAAIGLHFYPIWEASSVDEWLYNGGPYELIVLHFLLGVACYMGREWELSFRLGMRPWIAVAYSAPVAAATAVFLIYPIGQGSFSDGMPLGISGTFNFMIVFQAEHNILMHPFHMLGVAGVFGGSLFSAMHGSLVTSSLIRETTENESANEGYRFGQEEETYNIVAAHGYFGRLIFQYASFNNSRSLHFFLAAWPVVGIWFTALGISTMAFNLNGFNFNQSVVDSQGRVINTWADIINRANLGWNPKLLIRSQKTNFLYLIPKEIKVHIGSIAKTDKGYEWRQDTNRGIEKGQTVLTKETMKQGSRIVPHSFSQKRCELKMAQYVIRDEVCFQAVEKEGFVALVNEFEPRFQMPSRRRVAECVPFIKYIRENDEKGRAMMLPSSEDWDNAKAFVHFLKSLYDLTLQLSASKTPTSHLIALSMFALQIEIEKKCGDSDFTLSKVAKAMKLKFEKYWEDWSKMNPLIFISNVLDPRNKLQMLKVSVKKLKVRSLTNVDQDQQLQHLCDRFKNDLVSLWGEYKGVNDTVLNQRPLLECEDVGDNIGQGGLYLFDELYNGVQEEIEQDQLNQISNEVDKYLADEMEKRVYFASKLVLNELEKSQFIFLIWLEKSSVDDELMIDA
;
A
#
# COMPACT_ATOMS: atom_id res chain seq x y z
N MET A 1 -41.92 -37.73 22.88
CA MET A 1 -40.59 -37.56 23.53
C MET A 1 -40.02 -38.91 23.98
N THR A 2 -40.82 -39.78 24.61
CA THR A 2 -40.45 -41.16 25.01
C THR A 2 -40.03 -42.07 23.85
N ALA A 3 -40.75 -42.08 22.73
CA ALA A 3 -40.41 -42.93 21.58
C ALA A 3 -39.11 -42.53 20.83
N ILE A 4 -38.64 -41.28 20.97
CA ILE A 4 -37.37 -40.80 20.39
C ILE A 4 -36.19 -41.18 21.30
N LEU A 5 -36.41 -41.21 22.61
CA LEU A 5 -35.44 -41.67 23.60
C LEU A 5 -35.22 -43.19 23.50
N GLU A 6 -36.29 -43.99 23.38
CA GLU A 6 -36.19 -45.45 23.17
C GLU A 6 -35.44 -45.81 21.88
N ARG A 7 -35.62 -45.03 20.80
CA ARG A 7 -34.92 -45.27 19.54
C ARG A 7 -33.41 -44.96 19.64
N ARG A 8 -33.03 -43.94 20.43
CA ARG A 8 -31.62 -43.59 20.70
C ARG A 8 -30.85 -44.65 21.49
N GLU A 9 -31.53 -45.46 22.30
CA GLU A 9 -30.91 -46.57 23.04
C GLU A 9 -30.65 -47.82 22.16
N SER A 10 -31.34 -47.94 21.03
CA SER A 10 -31.19 -49.07 20.09
C SER A 10 -30.12 -48.87 18.99
N GLU A 11 -29.60 -47.66 18.81
CA GLU A 11 -28.62 -47.34 17.77
C GLU A 11 -27.18 -47.62 18.24
N SER A 12 -26.37 -48.21 17.36
CA SER A 12 -24.94 -48.40 17.63
C SER A 12 -24.22 -47.07 17.83
N LEU A 13 -23.10 -47.09 18.56
CA LEU A 13 -22.25 -45.90 18.75
C LEU A 13 -21.88 -45.24 17.42
N TRP A 14 -21.56 -46.04 16.41
CA TRP A 14 -21.28 -45.56 15.05
C TRP A 14 -22.48 -44.87 14.42
N GLY A 15 -23.69 -45.44 14.53
CA GLY A 15 -24.92 -44.81 14.03
C GLY A 15 -25.18 -43.45 14.68
N ARG A 16 -25.03 -43.37 16.01
CA ARG A 16 -25.16 -42.11 16.76
C ARG A 16 -24.11 -41.08 16.35
N PHE A 17 -22.87 -41.51 16.12
CA PHE A 17 -21.78 -40.66 15.64
C PHE A 17 -22.07 -40.11 14.23
N CYS A 18 -22.47 -40.96 13.29
CA CYS A 18 -22.86 -40.55 11.94
C CYS A 18 -23.99 -39.52 11.97
N ASN A 19 -25.04 -39.79 12.75
CA ASN A 19 -26.19 -38.90 12.90
C ASN A 19 -25.77 -37.51 13.43
N TRP A 20 -24.81 -37.45 14.36
CA TRP A 20 -24.28 -36.20 14.87
C TRP A 20 -23.41 -35.45 13.85
N ILE A 21 -22.50 -36.15 13.15
CA ILE A 21 -21.63 -35.56 12.12
C ILE A 21 -22.46 -34.92 11.00
N THR A 22 -23.53 -35.57 10.56
CA THR A 22 -24.38 -35.07 9.46
C THR A 22 -25.58 -34.26 9.93
N SER A 23 -25.65 -33.89 11.20
CA SER A 23 -26.77 -33.12 11.77
C SER A 23 -26.85 -31.71 11.18
N THR A 24 -28.04 -31.29 10.77
CA THR A 24 -28.36 -29.93 10.32
C THR A 24 -28.59 -28.95 11.47
N GLU A 25 -28.75 -29.46 12.71
CA GLU A 25 -28.98 -28.64 13.91
C GLU A 25 -27.68 -28.16 14.56
N ASN A 26 -26.51 -28.58 14.05
CA ASN A 26 -25.24 -28.07 14.53
C ASN A 26 -25.09 -26.59 14.10
N ARG A 27 -24.67 -25.72 15.03
CA ARG A 27 -24.43 -24.29 14.77
C ARG A 27 -23.50 -24.05 13.57
N LEU A 28 -22.49 -24.91 13.44
CA LEU A 28 -21.64 -25.03 12.26
C LEU A 28 -21.74 -26.47 11.78
N TYR A 29 -22.24 -26.66 10.55
CA TYR A 29 -22.32 -27.98 9.94
C TYR A 29 -20.93 -28.64 9.88
N ILE A 30 -20.83 -29.92 10.23
CA ILE A 30 -19.57 -30.68 10.17
C ILE A 30 -19.52 -31.41 8.82
N GLY A 31 -20.34 -32.44 8.63
CA GLY A 31 -20.31 -33.30 7.45
C GLY A 31 -19.06 -34.17 7.40
N TRP A 32 -19.02 -35.12 6.46
CA TRP A 32 -17.86 -36.01 6.29
C TRP A 32 -16.63 -35.25 5.80
N PHE A 33 -16.82 -34.21 4.98
CA PHE A 33 -15.73 -33.33 4.59
C PHE A 33 -15.19 -32.50 5.76
N GLY A 34 -16.05 -32.11 6.72
CA GLY A 34 -15.64 -31.37 7.92
C GLY A 34 -14.63 -32.13 8.78
N VAL A 35 -14.70 -33.46 8.80
CA VAL A 35 -13.77 -34.32 9.54
C VAL A 35 -12.33 -34.15 9.07
N LEU A 36 -12.11 -33.88 7.77
CA LEU A 36 -10.78 -33.58 7.22
C LEU A 36 -10.48 -32.09 7.25
N MET A 37 -11.45 -31.26 6.86
CA MET A 37 -11.31 -29.81 6.75
C MET A 37 -10.89 -29.16 8.09
N ILE A 38 -11.53 -29.54 9.19
CA ILE A 38 -11.33 -28.89 10.49
C ILE A 38 -9.87 -29.08 10.96
N PRO A 39 -9.34 -30.32 11.09
CA PRO A 39 -7.94 -30.50 11.50
C PRO A 39 -6.95 -29.81 10.57
N THR A 40 -7.11 -29.92 9.25
CA THR A 40 -6.14 -29.37 8.31
C THR A 40 -6.11 -27.84 8.34
N LEU A 41 -7.27 -27.18 8.38
CA LEU A 41 -7.32 -25.71 8.46
C LEU A 41 -6.83 -25.19 9.83
N LEU A 42 -7.11 -25.90 10.92
CA LEU A 42 -6.58 -25.55 12.24
C LEU A 42 -5.05 -25.66 12.29
N THR A 43 -4.49 -26.74 11.73
CA THR A 43 -3.03 -26.90 11.61
C THR A 43 -2.40 -25.81 10.73
N ALA A 44 -2.96 -25.55 9.54
CA ALA A 44 -2.45 -24.49 8.65
C ALA A 44 -2.50 -23.11 9.33
N THR A 45 -3.61 -22.78 10.00
CA THR A 45 -3.82 -21.48 10.65
C THR A 45 -2.90 -21.30 11.85
N SER A 46 -2.79 -22.31 12.73
CA SER A 46 -1.94 -22.23 13.92
C SER A 46 -0.46 -22.08 13.55
N VAL A 47 0.04 -22.86 12.59
CA VAL A 47 1.42 -22.77 12.12
C VAL A 47 1.65 -21.44 11.39
N PHE A 48 0.70 -20.98 10.58
CA PHE A 48 0.78 -19.66 9.92
C PHE A 48 0.96 -18.53 10.93
N ILE A 49 0.10 -18.47 11.95
CA ILE A 49 0.16 -17.40 12.97
C ILE A 49 1.50 -17.40 13.69
N ILE A 50 1.97 -18.58 14.15
CA ILE A 50 3.23 -18.69 14.88
C ILE A 50 4.41 -18.30 13.98
N ALA A 51 4.45 -18.82 12.74
CA ALA A 51 5.54 -18.55 11.82
C ALA A 51 5.58 -17.07 11.39
N PHE A 52 4.43 -16.46 11.12
CA PHE A 52 4.35 -15.05 10.75
C PHE A 52 4.85 -14.13 11.87
N ILE A 53 4.63 -14.50 13.14
CA ILE A 53 5.10 -13.73 14.29
C ILE A 53 6.60 -13.98 14.56
N ALA A 54 7.04 -15.24 14.57
CA ALA A 54 8.28 -15.63 15.22
C ALA A 54 9.26 -16.49 14.39
N ALA A 55 8.96 -16.85 13.14
CA ALA A 55 9.87 -17.67 12.34
C ALA A 55 11.23 -16.98 12.13
N PRO A 56 12.36 -17.69 12.26
CA PRO A 56 13.67 -17.13 11.94
C PRO A 56 13.82 -16.92 10.42
N PRO A 57 14.90 -16.23 9.98
CA PRO A 57 15.18 -16.05 8.56
C PRO A 57 15.37 -17.37 7.79
N VAL A 58 14.88 -17.42 6.55
CA VAL A 58 14.78 -18.65 5.72
C VAL A 58 15.61 -18.53 4.44
N ASP A 59 16.38 -19.56 4.07
CA ASP A 59 17.19 -19.61 2.84
C ASP A 59 16.39 -20.05 1.60
N ILE A 60 15.56 -19.15 1.06
CA ILE A 60 14.64 -19.42 -0.05
C ILE A 60 15.33 -19.94 -1.33
N ASP A 61 16.48 -19.38 -1.70
CA ASP A 61 17.15 -19.71 -2.97
C ASP A 61 18.19 -20.84 -2.81
N GLY A 62 18.41 -21.33 -1.59
CA GLY A 62 19.41 -22.38 -1.30
C GLY A 62 20.87 -21.90 -1.48
N ILE A 63 21.09 -20.58 -1.47
CA ILE A 63 22.39 -19.94 -1.67
C ILE A 63 23.05 -19.52 -0.34
N ARG A 64 22.47 -19.93 0.79
CA ARG A 64 22.87 -19.55 2.16
C ARG A 64 22.71 -18.07 2.45
N GLU A 65 21.69 -17.44 1.87
CA GLU A 65 21.34 -16.03 2.09
C GLU A 65 19.91 -15.95 2.66
N PRO A 66 19.76 -16.04 3.99
CA PRO A 66 18.43 -16.18 4.59
C PRO A 66 17.68 -14.83 4.62
N VAL A 67 16.37 -14.90 4.34
CA VAL A 67 15.46 -13.76 4.28
C VAL A 67 14.58 -13.73 5.52
N SER A 68 14.56 -12.60 6.23
CA SER A 68 13.68 -12.39 7.39
C SER A 68 12.24 -12.18 6.96
N GLY A 69 11.32 -13.06 7.37
CA GLY A 69 9.90 -12.95 7.05
C GLY A 69 8.98 -12.53 8.21
N SER A 70 9.40 -12.72 9.46
CA SER A 70 8.50 -12.57 10.62
C SER A 70 8.59 -11.22 11.33
N LEU A 71 7.58 -10.92 12.14
CA LEU A 71 7.46 -9.66 12.89
C LEU A 71 8.60 -9.46 13.89
N LEU A 72 8.94 -10.50 14.67
CA LEU A 72 10.02 -10.42 15.67
C LEU A 72 11.41 -10.20 15.05
N TYR A 73 11.57 -10.51 13.75
CA TYR A 73 12.80 -10.30 13.00
C TYR A 73 12.78 -9.02 12.14
N GLY A 74 11.97 -8.02 12.56
CA GLY A 74 12.04 -6.66 12.03
C GLY A 74 11.09 -6.35 10.87
N ASN A 75 10.07 -7.19 10.65
CA ASN A 75 9.03 -6.92 9.65
C ASN A 75 7.79 -6.26 10.27
N ASN A 76 7.08 -5.48 9.46
CA ASN A 76 5.71 -5.03 9.76
C ASN A 76 4.70 -5.92 9.01
N ILE A 77 3.40 -5.63 9.12
CA ILE A 77 2.35 -6.42 8.46
C ILE A 77 2.49 -6.43 6.92
N ILE A 78 3.02 -5.36 6.33
CA ILE A 78 3.18 -5.27 4.87
C ILE A 78 4.38 -6.09 4.40
N SER A 79 5.52 -5.95 5.07
CA SER A 79 6.77 -6.64 4.70
C SER A 79 6.82 -8.09 5.21
N GLY A 80 6.01 -8.41 6.22
CA GLY A 80 5.93 -9.74 6.81
C GLY A 80 5.43 -10.79 5.84
N ALA A 81 6.08 -11.95 5.84
CA ALA A 81 5.73 -13.09 5.00
C ALA A 81 6.23 -14.40 5.61
N ILE A 82 5.54 -15.49 5.33
CA ILE A 82 6.15 -16.83 5.46
C ILE A 82 6.86 -17.13 4.15
N ILE A 83 8.18 -17.26 4.27
CA ILE A 83 9.10 -17.43 3.15
C ILE A 83 8.98 -18.87 2.60
N PRO A 84 8.91 -19.05 1.26
CA PRO A 84 8.88 -20.36 0.63
C PRO A 84 10.04 -21.29 1.01
N THR A 85 9.80 -22.58 0.84
CA THR A 85 10.78 -23.64 1.08
C THR A 85 11.98 -23.50 0.15
N SER A 86 13.18 -23.81 0.66
CA SER A 86 14.44 -23.61 -0.05
C SER A 86 14.49 -24.31 -1.41
N ALA A 87 15.06 -23.64 -2.42
CA ALA A 87 15.31 -24.24 -3.74
C ALA A 87 16.29 -25.43 -3.69
N ALA A 88 17.08 -25.55 -2.61
CA ALA A 88 17.90 -26.74 -2.36
C ALA A 88 17.06 -28.00 -2.09
N ILE A 89 15.82 -27.85 -1.62
CA ILE A 89 14.83 -28.93 -1.45
C ILE A 89 14.09 -29.18 -2.77
N GLY A 90 13.82 -28.13 -3.56
CA GLY A 90 13.07 -28.26 -4.80
C GLY A 90 11.63 -28.71 -4.55
N LEU A 91 11.27 -29.91 -5.04
CA LEU A 91 9.95 -30.54 -4.86
C LEU A 91 9.96 -31.72 -3.88
N HIS A 92 11.07 -31.95 -3.18
CA HIS A 92 11.11 -32.99 -2.17
C HIS A 92 10.14 -32.67 -1.03
N PHE A 93 9.37 -33.69 -0.62
CA PHE A 93 8.48 -33.56 0.53
C PHE A 93 9.32 -33.40 1.80
N TYR A 94 9.20 -32.26 2.49
CA TYR A 94 10.04 -31.89 3.63
C TYR A 94 9.23 -31.69 4.93
N PRO A 95 8.67 -32.78 5.49
CA PRO A 95 7.98 -32.73 6.76
C PRO A 95 8.98 -32.56 7.92
N ILE A 96 8.44 -32.22 9.11
CA ILE A 96 9.24 -31.96 10.31
C ILE A 96 10.21 -33.10 10.64
N TRP A 97 9.81 -34.37 10.43
CA TRP A 97 10.62 -35.54 10.78
C TRP A 97 11.72 -35.89 9.78
N GLU A 98 11.76 -35.25 8.60
CA GLU A 98 12.90 -35.40 7.67
C GLU A 98 14.08 -34.50 8.05
N ALA A 99 13.82 -33.43 8.82
CA ALA A 99 14.87 -32.56 9.33
C ALA A 99 15.58 -33.18 10.55
N SER A 100 16.87 -32.90 10.69
CA SER A 100 17.68 -33.31 11.84
C SER A 100 17.30 -32.54 13.12
N SER A 101 16.74 -31.35 12.98
CA SER A 101 16.23 -30.54 14.09
C SER A 101 15.13 -29.58 13.63
N VAL A 102 14.38 -29.03 14.59
CA VAL A 102 13.40 -27.97 14.30
C VAL A 102 14.08 -26.72 13.74
N ASP A 103 15.29 -26.38 14.21
CA ASP A 103 16.04 -25.23 13.71
C ASP A 103 16.41 -25.38 12.24
N GLU A 104 16.83 -26.57 11.82
CA GLU A 104 17.07 -26.88 10.40
C GLU A 104 15.78 -26.78 9.58
N TRP A 105 14.68 -27.35 10.10
CA TRP A 105 13.39 -27.29 9.44
C TRP A 105 12.91 -25.85 9.23
N LEU A 106 13.09 -24.98 10.23
CA LEU A 106 12.78 -23.56 10.15
C LEU A 106 13.70 -22.83 9.16
N TYR A 107 15.02 -23.07 9.19
CA TYR A 107 15.98 -22.45 8.28
C TYR A 107 15.69 -22.74 6.81
N ASN A 108 15.22 -23.95 6.51
CA ASN A 108 14.92 -24.41 5.15
C ASN A 108 13.49 -24.07 4.68
N GLY A 109 12.69 -23.38 5.50
CA GLY A 109 11.33 -22.95 5.11
C GLY A 109 10.29 -24.07 5.16
N GLY A 110 10.47 -25.04 6.05
CA GLY A 110 9.50 -26.10 6.27
C GLY A 110 8.07 -25.65 6.65
N PRO A 111 7.87 -24.55 7.41
CA PRO A 111 6.52 -24.04 7.68
C PRO A 111 5.69 -23.75 6.43
N TYR A 112 6.33 -23.29 5.35
CA TYR A 112 5.64 -22.96 4.10
C TYR A 112 4.95 -24.19 3.49
N GLU A 113 5.71 -25.27 3.28
CA GLU A 113 5.19 -26.50 2.70
C GLU A 113 4.09 -27.12 3.58
N LEU A 114 4.29 -27.13 4.91
CA LEU A 114 3.28 -27.61 5.85
C LEU A 114 1.97 -26.83 5.71
N ILE A 115 2.03 -25.49 5.73
CA ILE A 115 0.85 -24.63 5.63
C ILE A 115 0.16 -24.84 4.28
N VAL A 116 0.90 -24.79 3.18
CA VAL A 116 0.35 -24.91 1.82
C VAL A 116 -0.39 -26.24 1.65
N LEU A 117 0.22 -27.36 2.01
CA LEU A 117 -0.39 -28.68 1.83
C LEU A 117 -1.65 -28.86 2.68
N HIS A 118 -1.62 -28.44 3.95
CA HIS A 118 -2.80 -28.52 4.83
C HIS A 118 -3.89 -27.54 4.38
N PHE A 119 -3.53 -26.34 3.93
CA PHE A 119 -4.47 -25.36 3.40
C PHE A 119 -5.18 -25.88 2.14
N LEU A 120 -4.45 -26.42 1.16
CA LEU A 120 -5.03 -26.93 -0.08
C LEU A 120 -5.99 -28.11 0.16
N LEU A 121 -5.64 -29.04 1.06
CA LEU A 121 -6.54 -30.10 1.50
C LEU A 121 -7.79 -29.54 2.20
N GLY A 122 -7.59 -28.55 3.07
CA GLY A 122 -8.66 -27.88 3.80
C GLY A 122 -9.68 -27.19 2.89
N VAL A 123 -9.23 -26.38 1.92
CA VAL A 123 -10.14 -25.68 1.00
C VAL A 123 -10.82 -26.61 -0.01
N ALA A 124 -10.16 -27.71 -0.39
CA ALA A 124 -10.80 -28.77 -1.19
C ALA A 124 -11.94 -29.46 -0.41
N CYS A 125 -11.70 -29.77 0.87
CA CYS A 125 -12.75 -30.31 1.73
C CYS A 125 -13.85 -29.28 2.04
N TYR A 126 -13.51 -27.99 2.16
CA TYR A 126 -14.48 -26.92 2.32
C TYR A 126 -15.45 -26.86 1.13
N MET A 127 -14.93 -26.95 -0.10
CA MET A 127 -15.75 -27.05 -1.32
C MET A 127 -16.66 -28.28 -1.29
N GLY A 128 -16.15 -29.44 -0.86
CA GLY A 128 -16.96 -30.65 -0.68
C GLY A 128 -18.04 -30.51 0.39
N ARG A 129 -17.75 -29.78 1.48
CA ARG A 129 -18.69 -29.48 2.56
C ARG A 129 -19.82 -28.56 2.09
N GLU A 130 -19.55 -27.57 1.24
CA GLU A 130 -20.59 -26.74 0.62
C GLU A 130 -21.57 -27.60 -0.18
N TRP A 131 -21.05 -28.54 -0.97
CA TRP A 131 -21.87 -29.51 -1.70
C TRP A 131 -22.67 -30.40 -0.73
N GLU A 132 -22.03 -30.97 0.28
CA GLU A 132 -22.70 -31.89 1.22
C GLU A 132 -23.86 -31.20 1.95
N LEU A 133 -23.65 -29.99 2.46
CA LEU A 133 -24.70 -29.24 3.15
C LEU A 133 -25.83 -28.87 2.18
N SER A 134 -25.52 -28.44 0.96
CA SER A 134 -26.54 -28.15 -0.06
C SER A 134 -27.43 -29.37 -0.32
N PHE A 135 -26.86 -30.57 -0.34
CA PHE A 135 -27.59 -31.81 -0.47
C PHE A 135 -28.48 -32.11 0.75
N ARG A 136 -27.97 -31.90 1.98
CA ARG A 136 -28.77 -32.12 3.21
C ARG A 136 -29.99 -31.21 3.28
N LEU A 137 -29.86 -29.96 2.82
CA LEU A 137 -30.93 -28.97 2.84
C LEU A 137 -31.85 -29.03 1.61
N GLY A 138 -31.59 -29.93 0.65
CA GLY A 138 -32.36 -30.01 -0.60
C GLY A 138 -32.16 -28.80 -1.53
N MET A 139 -31.05 -28.07 -1.38
CA MET A 139 -30.68 -26.93 -2.21
C MET A 139 -30.07 -27.39 -3.54
N ARG A 140 -29.98 -26.47 -4.51
CA ARG A 140 -29.23 -26.70 -5.76
C ARG A 140 -27.72 -26.73 -5.46
N PRO A 141 -26.94 -27.67 -6.01
CA PRO A 141 -25.58 -27.97 -5.54
C PRO A 141 -24.45 -27.12 -6.16
N TRP A 142 -24.76 -25.94 -6.71
CA TRP A 142 -23.84 -25.20 -7.58
C TRP A 142 -23.03 -24.08 -6.91
N ILE A 143 -23.19 -23.88 -5.59
CA ILE A 143 -22.36 -22.94 -4.82
C ILE A 143 -20.90 -23.41 -4.82
N ALA A 144 -20.67 -24.70 -4.57
CA ALA A 144 -19.35 -25.33 -4.65
C ALA A 144 -18.68 -25.15 -6.03
N VAL A 145 -19.47 -25.09 -7.10
CA VAL A 145 -18.95 -24.84 -8.46
C VAL A 145 -18.43 -23.41 -8.58
N ALA A 146 -19.10 -22.42 -8.01
CA ALA A 146 -18.58 -21.05 -7.96
C ALA A 146 -17.31 -20.97 -7.10
N TYR A 147 -17.29 -21.64 -5.94
CA TYR A 147 -16.11 -21.69 -5.06
C TYR A 147 -14.92 -22.45 -5.67
N SER A 148 -15.13 -23.29 -6.69
CA SER A 148 -14.02 -23.94 -7.40
C SER A 148 -13.07 -22.95 -8.09
N ALA A 149 -13.52 -21.74 -8.43
CA ALA A 149 -12.68 -20.73 -9.08
C ALA A 149 -11.53 -20.24 -8.18
N PRO A 150 -11.78 -19.75 -6.95
CA PRO A 150 -10.68 -19.41 -6.03
C PRO A 150 -9.85 -20.63 -5.60
N VAL A 151 -10.44 -21.82 -5.44
CA VAL A 151 -9.69 -23.06 -5.15
C VAL A 151 -8.71 -23.38 -6.28
N ALA A 152 -9.14 -23.26 -7.53
CA ALA A 152 -8.28 -23.48 -8.70
C ALA A 152 -7.16 -22.44 -8.77
N ALA A 153 -7.45 -21.17 -8.50
CA ALA A 153 -6.43 -20.11 -8.47
C ALA A 153 -5.38 -20.36 -7.38
N ALA A 154 -5.80 -20.72 -6.16
CA ALA A 154 -4.89 -21.07 -5.07
C ALA A 154 -4.03 -22.29 -5.41
N THR A 155 -4.64 -23.34 -5.98
CA THR A 155 -3.92 -24.54 -6.43
C THR A 155 -2.90 -24.20 -7.51
N ALA A 156 -3.23 -23.28 -8.42
CA ALA A 156 -2.32 -22.85 -9.49
C ALA A 156 -1.05 -22.19 -8.94
N VAL A 157 -1.18 -21.24 -8.00
CA VAL A 157 -0.03 -20.46 -7.48
C VAL A 157 0.79 -21.20 -6.41
N PHE A 158 0.17 -22.09 -5.64
CA PHE A 158 0.84 -22.79 -4.53
C PHE A 158 1.31 -24.21 -4.87
N LEU A 159 0.80 -24.82 -5.94
CA LEU A 159 1.14 -26.21 -6.27
C LEU A 159 1.53 -26.37 -7.74
N ILE A 160 0.68 -25.99 -8.69
CA ILE A 160 0.94 -26.27 -10.11
C ILE A 160 2.15 -25.48 -10.61
N TYR A 161 2.24 -24.20 -10.26
CA TYR A 161 3.37 -23.36 -10.65
C TYR A 161 4.71 -23.86 -10.09
N PRO A 162 4.84 -24.13 -8.77
CA PRO A 162 6.00 -24.83 -8.21
C PRO A 162 6.37 -26.12 -8.94
N ILE A 163 5.39 -26.98 -9.24
CA ILE A 163 5.63 -28.24 -9.96
C ILE A 163 6.22 -27.98 -11.34
N GLY A 164 5.69 -27.00 -12.08
CA GLY A 164 6.18 -26.64 -13.40
C GLY A 164 7.60 -26.06 -13.39
N GLN A 165 7.93 -25.27 -12.37
CA GLN A 165 9.28 -24.68 -12.21
C GLN A 165 10.29 -25.63 -11.53
N GLY A 166 9.82 -26.70 -10.88
CA GLY A 166 10.65 -27.70 -10.24
C GLY A 166 11.05 -27.35 -8.80
N SER A 167 10.40 -26.38 -8.16
CA SER A 167 10.69 -25.99 -6.78
C SER A 167 9.53 -25.27 -6.08
N PHE A 168 9.32 -25.55 -4.79
CA PHE A 168 8.44 -24.75 -3.93
C PHE A 168 8.97 -23.35 -3.64
N SER A 169 10.26 -23.07 -3.88
CA SER A 169 10.84 -21.73 -3.74
C SER A 169 10.19 -20.69 -4.66
N ASP A 170 9.70 -21.14 -5.83
CA ASP A 170 9.02 -20.29 -6.82
C ASP A 170 7.51 -20.18 -6.54
N GLY A 171 7.01 -20.85 -5.51
CA GLY A 171 5.65 -20.68 -5.04
C GLY A 171 5.41 -19.28 -4.48
N MET A 172 4.16 -18.81 -4.56
CA MET A 172 3.81 -17.49 -4.03
C MET A 172 4.10 -17.44 -2.50
N PRO A 173 4.92 -16.49 -2.00
CA PRO A 173 5.13 -16.33 -0.57
C PRO A 173 3.86 -15.93 0.17
N LEU A 174 3.71 -16.34 1.43
CA LEU A 174 2.51 -16.03 2.23
C LEU A 174 2.68 -14.68 2.94
N GLY A 175 2.56 -13.59 2.19
CA GLY A 175 2.65 -12.22 2.69
C GLY A 175 2.38 -11.17 1.61
N ILE A 176 2.12 -9.93 2.00
CA ILE A 176 1.71 -8.86 1.08
C ILE A 176 2.86 -8.49 0.13
N SER A 177 4.02 -8.09 0.67
CA SER A 177 5.20 -7.80 -0.17
C SER A 177 5.69 -9.01 -0.95
N GLY A 178 5.57 -10.21 -0.39
CA GLY A 178 5.90 -11.47 -1.06
C GLY A 178 5.01 -11.75 -2.28
N THR A 179 3.73 -11.42 -2.20
CA THR A 179 2.79 -11.51 -3.32
C THR A 179 3.21 -10.56 -4.46
N PHE A 180 3.59 -9.32 -4.14
CA PHE A 180 4.10 -8.39 -5.17
C PHE A 180 5.38 -8.90 -5.82
N ASN A 181 6.30 -9.46 -5.03
CA ASN A 181 7.53 -10.06 -5.56
C ASN A 181 7.20 -11.18 -6.57
N PHE A 182 6.31 -12.10 -6.19
CA PHE A 182 5.83 -13.17 -7.09
C PHE A 182 5.27 -12.59 -8.39
N MET A 183 4.39 -11.58 -8.31
CA MET A 183 3.78 -10.97 -9.50
C MET A 183 4.81 -10.32 -10.44
N ILE A 184 5.81 -9.62 -9.90
CA ILE A 184 6.85 -8.95 -10.70
C ILE A 184 7.76 -9.97 -11.38
N VAL A 185 8.23 -10.98 -10.65
CA VAL A 185 9.07 -12.05 -11.21
C VAL A 185 8.29 -12.83 -12.27
N PHE A 186 7.02 -13.15 -12.00
CA PHE A 186 6.16 -13.84 -12.95
C PHE A 186 5.94 -13.03 -14.23
N GLN A 187 5.79 -11.70 -14.13
CA GLN A 187 5.75 -10.82 -15.30
C GLN A 187 7.08 -10.82 -16.08
N ALA A 188 8.22 -10.81 -15.39
CA ALA A 188 9.53 -10.82 -16.03
C ALA A 188 9.80 -12.14 -16.80
N GLU A 189 9.37 -13.28 -16.25
CA GLU A 189 9.63 -14.60 -16.85
C GLU A 189 8.56 -15.02 -17.87
N HIS A 190 7.29 -14.66 -17.65
CA HIS A 190 6.16 -15.15 -18.46
C HIS A 190 5.45 -14.09 -19.28
N ASN A 191 5.75 -12.80 -19.06
CA ASN A 191 5.04 -11.68 -19.70
C ASN A 191 3.51 -11.80 -19.56
N ILE A 192 3.04 -12.11 -18.35
CA ILE A 192 1.62 -12.42 -18.04
C ILE A 192 0.65 -11.36 -18.52
N LEU A 193 1.03 -10.08 -18.53
CA LEU A 193 0.18 -9.00 -19.04
C LEU A 193 -0.20 -9.18 -20.51
N MET A 194 0.62 -9.90 -21.29
CA MET A 194 0.36 -10.22 -22.69
C MET A 194 -0.30 -11.60 -22.88
N HIS A 195 -0.69 -12.28 -21.79
CA HIS A 195 -1.37 -13.57 -21.86
C HIS A 195 -2.89 -13.40 -21.88
N PRO A 196 -3.62 -13.96 -22.87
CA PRO A 196 -5.05 -13.72 -23.03
C PRO A 196 -5.88 -14.23 -21.86
N PHE A 197 -5.48 -15.33 -21.22
CA PHE A 197 -6.20 -15.84 -20.05
C PHE A 197 -6.12 -14.89 -18.84
N HIS A 198 -5.01 -14.17 -18.67
CA HIS A 198 -4.91 -13.15 -17.64
C HIS A 198 -5.81 -11.95 -17.96
N MET A 199 -5.87 -11.52 -19.23
CA MET A 199 -6.78 -10.45 -19.67
C MET A 199 -8.25 -10.82 -19.45
N LEU A 200 -8.65 -12.06 -19.71
CA LEU A 200 -9.99 -12.58 -19.39
C LEU A 200 -10.25 -12.56 -17.88
N GLY A 201 -9.23 -12.90 -17.07
CA GLY A 201 -9.26 -12.75 -15.62
C GLY A 201 -9.53 -11.32 -15.16
N VAL A 202 -8.79 -10.35 -15.71
CA VAL A 202 -8.97 -8.92 -15.45
C VAL A 202 -10.38 -8.45 -15.83
N ALA A 203 -10.89 -8.87 -16.99
CA ALA A 203 -12.28 -8.60 -17.39
C ALA A 203 -13.30 -9.24 -16.43
N GLY A 204 -13.01 -10.44 -15.92
CA GLY A 204 -13.79 -11.15 -14.91
C GLY A 204 -13.93 -10.36 -13.61
N VAL A 205 -12.82 -9.90 -13.02
CA VAL A 205 -12.83 -9.17 -11.75
C VAL A 205 -13.36 -7.75 -11.89
N PHE A 206 -12.96 -7.00 -12.93
CA PHE A 206 -13.51 -5.66 -13.16
C PHE A 206 -14.99 -5.69 -13.51
N GLY A 207 -15.41 -6.64 -14.34
CA GLY A 207 -16.83 -6.83 -14.61
C GLY A 207 -17.59 -7.30 -13.37
N GLY A 208 -17.02 -8.21 -12.56
CA GLY A 208 -17.61 -8.64 -11.29
C GLY A 208 -17.88 -7.46 -10.35
N SER A 209 -16.90 -6.58 -10.14
CA SER A 209 -17.06 -5.36 -9.34
C SER A 209 -18.09 -4.40 -9.93
N LEU A 210 -18.04 -4.19 -11.25
CA LEU A 210 -19.00 -3.35 -11.97
C LEU A 210 -20.43 -3.85 -11.80
N PHE A 211 -20.66 -5.15 -12.01
CA PHE A 211 -21.99 -5.75 -11.94
C PHE A 211 -22.49 -5.88 -10.50
N SER A 212 -21.60 -6.05 -9.52
CA SER A 212 -21.95 -5.95 -8.10
C SER A 212 -22.49 -4.56 -7.76
N ALA A 213 -21.77 -3.51 -8.15
CA ALA A 213 -22.19 -2.12 -7.93
C ALA A 213 -23.48 -1.80 -8.71
N MET A 214 -23.56 -2.22 -9.97
CA MET A 214 -24.76 -2.03 -10.81
C MET A 214 -25.97 -2.72 -10.18
N HIS A 215 -25.86 -3.99 -9.80
CA HIS A 215 -26.97 -4.73 -9.22
C HIS A 215 -27.44 -4.11 -7.89
N GLY A 216 -26.50 -3.83 -6.99
CA GLY A 216 -26.81 -3.15 -5.71
C GLY A 216 -27.54 -1.82 -5.94
N SER A 217 -27.00 -0.97 -6.82
CA SER A 217 -27.62 0.34 -7.11
C SER A 217 -29.03 0.23 -7.71
N LEU A 218 -29.26 -0.72 -8.63
CA LEU A 218 -30.57 -0.90 -9.28
C LEU A 218 -31.61 -1.43 -8.29
N VAL A 219 -31.25 -2.40 -7.45
CA VAL A 219 -32.14 -2.94 -6.41
C VAL A 219 -32.47 -1.83 -5.41
N THR A 220 -31.46 -1.15 -4.84
CA THR A 220 -31.66 -0.08 -3.87
C THR A 220 -32.49 1.08 -4.43
N SER A 221 -32.30 1.45 -5.71
CA SER A 221 -33.07 2.52 -6.35
C SER A 221 -34.55 2.23 -6.56
N SER A 222 -34.96 0.96 -6.43
CA SER A 222 -36.32 0.49 -6.75
C SER A 222 -37.00 -0.20 -5.57
N LEU A 223 -36.49 0.02 -4.34
CA LEU A 223 -37.14 -0.44 -3.11
C LEU A 223 -38.57 0.12 -3.01
N ILE A 224 -39.48 -0.73 -2.57
CA ILE A 224 -40.84 -0.32 -2.25
C ILE A 224 -40.80 0.46 -0.93
N ARG A 225 -41.53 1.57 -0.85
CA ARG A 225 -41.56 2.39 0.36
C ARG A 225 -42.43 1.72 1.42
N GLU A 226 -41.76 1.07 2.38
CA GLU A 226 -42.39 0.42 3.55
C GLU A 226 -42.07 1.13 4.87
N THR A 227 -41.18 2.12 4.85
CA THR A 227 -40.75 2.88 6.03
C THR A 227 -41.00 4.38 5.88
N THR A 228 -40.91 5.09 7.00
CA THR A 228 -40.88 6.55 7.05
C THR A 228 -39.48 7.10 6.80
N GLU A 229 -39.35 8.42 6.69
CA GLU A 229 -38.08 9.11 6.47
C GLU A 229 -37.16 9.14 7.71
N ASN A 230 -37.69 8.82 8.89
CA ASN A 230 -36.98 8.88 10.17
C ASN A 230 -36.42 7.52 10.62
N GLU A 231 -36.50 6.51 9.77
CA GLU A 231 -35.98 5.16 10.06
C GLU A 231 -35.28 4.60 8.81
N SER A 232 -34.40 3.62 9.01
CA SER A 232 -33.68 3.00 7.89
C SER A 232 -34.64 2.25 6.97
N ALA A 233 -34.47 2.42 5.66
CA ALA A 233 -35.23 1.67 4.66
C ALA A 233 -35.05 0.14 4.78
N ASN A 234 -33.98 -0.32 5.44
CA ASN A 234 -33.75 -1.75 5.68
C ASN A 234 -34.84 -2.38 6.56
N GLU A 235 -35.42 -1.63 7.51
CA GLU A 235 -36.51 -2.11 8.39
C GLU A 235 -37.80 -2.41 7.62
N GLY A 236 -37.91 -1.92 6.38
CA GLY A 236 -38.99 -2.25 5.46
C GLY A 236 -38.96 -3.70 4.98
N TYR A 237 -37.79 -4.36 5.01
CA TYR A 237 -37.66 -5.78 4.72
C TYR A 237 -37.76 -6.61 6.00
N ARG A 238 -38.58 -7.66 5.97
CA ARG A 238 -38.72 -8.64 7.05
C ARG A 238 -38.14 -9.98 6.62
N PHE A 239 -37.27 -10.55 7.46
CA PHE A 239 -36.61 -11.82 7.16
C PHE A 239 -37.63 -12.95 6.97
N GLY A 240 -37.60 -13.59 5.78
CA GLY A 240 -38.52 -14.67 5.42
C GLY A 240 -39.85 -14.21 4.82
N GLN A 241 -40.02 -12.93 4.49
CA GLN A 241 -41.20 -12.46 3.77
C GLN A 241 -41.33 -13.09 2.37
N GLU A 242 -42.56 -13.26 1.90
CA GLU A 242 -42.85 -13.90 0.61
C GLU A 242 -42.78 -12.92 -0.57
N GLU A 243 -43.08 -11.64 -0.34
CA GLU A 243 -43.11 -10.63 -1.39
C GLU A 243 -41.70 -10.03 -1.64
N GLU A 244 -41.39 -9.79 -2.92
CA GLU A 244 -40.14 -9.15 -3.33
C GLU A 244 -40.08 -7.70 -2.81
N THR A 245 -38.96 -7.32 -2.20
CA THR A 245 -38.82 -6.00 -1.54
C THR A 245 -38.62 -4.81 -2.49
N TYR A 246 -38.50 -5.06 -3.80
CA TYR A 246 -38.19 -4.07 -4.81
C TYR A 246 -38.95 -4.32 -6.11
N ASN A 247 -39.15 -3.26 -6.90
CA ASN A 247 -39.85 -3.35 -8.17
C ASN A 247 -38.89 -3.59 -9.35
N ILE A 248 -38.73 -4.87 -9.73
CA ILE A 248 -37.87 -5.26 -10.87
C ILE A 248 -38.30 -4.65 -12.20
N VAL A 249 -39.59 -4.36 -12.41
CA VAL A 249 -40.10 -3.75 -13.65
C VAL A 249 -39.64 -2.29 -13.75
N ALA A 250 -39.63 -1.57 -12.62
CA ALA A 250 -39.09 -0.22 -12.54
C ALA A 250 -37.58 -0.21 -12.80
N ALA A 251 -36.82 -1.11 -12.17
CA ALA A 251 -35.39 -1.26 -12.39
C ALA A 251 -35.05 -1.61 -13.86
N HIS A 252 -35.76 -2.60 -14.43
CA HIS A 252 -35.61 -3.00 -15.82
C HIS A 252 -35.94 -1.84 -16.78
N GLY A 253 -37.02 -1.11 -16.50
CA GLY A 253 -37.44 0.05 -17.28
C GLY A 253 -36.45 1.21 -17.21
N TYR A 254 -35.82 1.46 -16.06
CA TYR A 254 -34.76 2.46 -15.93
C TYR A 254 -33.53 2.05 -16.75
N PHE A 255 -32.98 0.87 -16.49
CA PHE A 255 -31.75 0.41 -17.14
C PHE A 255 -31.91 0.19 -18.65
N GLY A 256 -33.08 -0.31 -19.07
CA GLY A 256 -33.41 -0.50 -20.48
C GLY A 256 -33.52 0.82 -21.26
N ARG A 257 -33.86 1.94 -20.60
CA ARG A 257 -33.81 3.28 -21.20
C ARG A 257 -32.42 3.90 -21.15
N LEU A 258 -31.61 3.56 -20.14
CA LEU A 258 -30.26 4.08 -19.97
C LEU A 258 -29.33 3.62 -21.10
N ILE A 259 -29.43 2.35 -21.52
CA ILE A 259 -28.57 1.76 -22.55
C ILE A 259 -29.39 1.44 -23.80
N PHE A 260 -30.10 0.31 -23.81
CA PHE A 260 -31.14 -0.05 -24.78
C PHE A 260 -31.90 -1.28 -24.25
N GLN A 261 -33.17 -1.42 -24.62
CA GLN A 261 -34.11 -2.33 -23.95
C GLN A 261 -33.65 -3.80 -23.89
N TYR A 262 -32.96 -4.28 -24.94
CA TYR A 262 -32.47 -5.66 -25.01
C TYR A 262 -31.23 -5.95 -24.14
N ALA A 263 -30.51 -4.92 -23.68
CA ALA A 263 -29.36 -5.09 -22.78
C ALA A 263 -29.78 -5.25 -21.30
N SER A 264 -31.06 -5.03 -20.98
CA SER A 264 -31.58 -5.11 -19.62
C SER A 264 -32.18 -6.48 -19.34
N PHE A 265 -31.85 -7.07 -18.19
CA PHE A 265 -32.44 -8.33 -17.75
C PHE A 265 -33.86 -8.08 -17.23
N ASN A 266 -34.85 -8.76 -17.80
CA ASN A 266 -36.23 -8.81 -17.29
C ASN A 266 -36.51 -10.07 -16.46
N ASN A 267 -35.57 -11.02 -16.42
CA ASN A 267 -35.65 -12.25 -15.66
C ASN A 267 -34.58 -12.25 -14.55
N SER A 268 -35.03 -12.22 -13.29
CA SER A 268 -34.15 -12.22 -12.12
C SER A 268 -33.22 -13.43 -12.07
N ARG A 269 -33.69 -14.62 -12.48
CA ARG A 269 -32.85 -15.84 -12.48
C ARG A 269 -31.69 -15.75 -13.48
N SER A 270 -31.95 -15.20 -14.67
CA SER A 270 -30.90 -14.99 -15.69
C SER A 270 -29.88 -13.94 -15.24
N LEU A 271 -30.35 -12.86 -14.60
CA LEU A 271 -29.47 -11.85 -14.01
C LEU A 271 -28.53 -12.46 -12.96
N HIS A 272 -29.07 -13.17 -11.96
CA HIS A 272 -28.26 -13.75 -10.89
C HIS A 272 -27.34 -14.88 -11.39
N PHE A 273 -27.76 -15.65 -12.40
CA PHE A 273 -26.87 -16.60 -13.07
C PHE A 273 -25.69 -15.88 -13.75
N PHE A 274 -25.94 -14.76 -14.43
CA PHE A 274 -24.89 -13.95 -15.04
C PHE A 274 -23.93 -13.35 -14.00
N LEU A 275 -24.46 -12.82 -12.89
CA LEU A 275 -23.68 -12.29 -11.77
C LEU A 275 -22.74 -13.35 -11.18
N ALA A 276 -23.18 -14.61 -11.10
CA ALA A 276 -22.33 -15.71 -10.67
C ALA A 276 -21.33 -16.13 -11.76
N ALA A 277 -21.79 -16.31 -13.01
CA ALA A 277 -20.98 -16.88 -14.08
C ALA A 277 -19.82 -15.97 -14.50
N TRP A 278 -20.03 -14.66 -14.60
CA TRP A 278 -19.02 -13.72 -15.11
C TRP A 278 -17.70 -13.74 -14.33
N PRO A 279 -17.68 -13.48 -13.00
CA PRO A 279 -16.44 -13.51 -12.24
C PRO A 279 -15.87 -14.94 -12.14
N VAL A 280 -16.70 -15.97 -12.00
CA VAL A 280 -16.26 -17.37 -11.87
C VAL A 280 -15.49 -17.82 -13.12
N VAL A 281 -16.05 -17.59 -14.31
CA VAL A 281 -15.39 -17.96 -15.58
C VAL A 281 -14.11 -17.15 -15.78
N GLY A 282 -14.12 -15.86 -15.46
CA GLY A 282 -12.93 -15.03 -15.52
C GLY A 282 -11.79 -15.57 -14.68
N ILE A 283 -12.05 -15.89 -13.41
CA ILE A 283 -11.05 -16.45 -12.48
C ILE A 283 -10.59 -17.84 -12.91
N TRP A 284 -11.46 -18.70 -13.46
CA TRP A 284 -11.03 -19.98 -14.05
C TRP A 284 -9.99 -19.78 -15.15
N PHE A 285 -10.20 -18.81 -16.05
CA PHE A 285 -9.19 -18.51 -17.07
C PHE A 285 -7.89 -18.02 -16.43
N THR A 286 -7.92 -17.14 -15.42
CA THR A 286 -6.69 -16.71 -14.73
C THR A 286 -5.93 -17.90 -14.13
N ALA A 287 -6.64 -18.81 -13.45
CA ALA A 287 -6.07 -20.02 -12.86
C ALA A 287 -5.45 -20.94 -13.92
N LEU A 288 -6.13 -21.13 -15.05
CA LEU A 288 -5.60 -21.85 -16.20
C LEU A 288 -4.37 -21.15 -16.78
N GLY A 289 -4.37 -19.82 -16.86
CA GLY A 289 -3.23 -19.01 -17.32
C GLY A 289 -1.98 -19.31 -16.51
N ILE A 290 -2.05 -19.17 -15.18
CA ILE A 290 -0.94 -19.51 -14.28
C ILE A 290 -0.52 -20.97 -14.45
N SER A 291 -1.48 -21.90 -14.50
CA SER A 291 -1.21 -23.33 -14.65
C SER A 291 -0.52 -23.69 -15.98
N THR A 292 -0.82 -22.97 -17.06
CA THR A 292 -0.16 -23.18 -18.37
C THR A 292 1.22 -22.53 -18.45
N MET A 293 1.36 -21.33 -17.86
CA MET A 293 2.65 -20.63 -17.78
C MET A 293 3.64 -21.34 -16.85
N ALA A 294 3.16 -22.15 -15.89
CA ALA A 294 3.98 -23.08 -15.14
C ALA A 294 4.84 -23.99 -16.04
N PHE A 295 4.34 -24.32 -17.23
CA PHE A 295 5.06 -25.11 -18.25
C PHE A 295 5.66 -24.23 -19.35
N ASN A 296 5.91 -22.95 -19.04
CA ASN A 296 6.56 -21.96 -19.89
C ASN A 296 5.83 -21.66 -21.21
N LEU A 297 4.51 -21.90 -21.27
CA LEU A 297 3.65 -21.39 -22.34
C LEU A 297 3.26 -19.94 -22.01
N ASN A 298 4.11 -19.02 -22.42
CA ASN A 298 4.09 -17.62 -22.00
C ASN A 298 3.09 -16.75 -22.78
N GLY A 299 2.91 -15.51 -22.33
CA GLY A 299 2.15 -14.49 -23.05
C GLY A 299 2.72 -14.17 -24.44
N PHE A 300 1.93 -13.49 -25.27
CA PHE A 300 2.36 -13.14 -26.62
C PHE A 300 3.70 -12.38 -26.62
N ASN A 301 4.57 -12.76 -27.54
CA ASN A 301 5.85 -12.10 -27.76
C ASN A 301 5.81 -11.40 -29.12
N PHE A 302 5.66 -10.06 -29.08
CA PHE A 302 5.67 -9.22 -30.28
C PHE A 302 6.96 -8.39 -30.40
N ASN A 303 8.06 -8.85 -29.80
CA ASN A 303 9.34 -8.15 -29.87
C ASN A 303 9.81 -8.00 -31.32
N GLN A 304 10.11 -6.77 -31.73
CA GLN A 304 10.60 -6.42 -33.06
C GLN A 304 9.65 -6.85 -34.20
N SER A 305 8.34 -6.94 -33.93
CA SER A 305 7.36 -7.42 -34.92
C SER A 305 7.14 -6.46 -36.09
N VAL A 306 7.48 -5.17 -35.92
CA VAL A 306 7.30 -4.15 -36.95
C VAL A 306 8.67 -3.75 -37.49
N VAL A 307 8.85 -3.90 -38.80
CA VAL A 307 10.10 -3.63 -39.50
C VAL A 307 9.79 -2.73 -40.70
N ASP A 308 10.64 -1.73 -40.94
CA ASP A 308 10.52 -0.87 -42.13
C ASP A 308 10.99 -1.58 -43.41
N SER A 309 10.81 -0.94 -44.57
CA SER A 309 11.24 -1.49 -45.86
C SER A 309 12.76 -1.69 -46.00
N GLN A 310 13.55 -1.17 -45.07
CA GLN A 310 15.01 -1.30 -45.01
C GLN A 310 15.46 -2.37 -44.01
N GLY A 311 14.54 -3.09 -43.36
CA GLY A 311 14.89 -4.10 -42.37
C GLY A 311 15.19 -3.52 -40.98
N ARG A 312 14.89 -2.23 -40.72
CA ARG A 312 15.09 -1.59 -39.41
C ARG A 312 13.87 -1.78 -38.53
N VAL A 313 14.10 -2.18 -37.28
CA VAL A 313 13.04 -2.38 -36.29
C VAL A 313 12.40 -1.05 -35.92
N ILE A 314 11.07 -1.00 -35.94
CA ILE A 314 10.26 0.09 -35.41
C ILE A 314 9.67 -0.38 -34.07
N ASN A 315 10.13 0.22 -32.98
CA ASN A 315 9.66 -0.15 -31.65
C ASN A 315 8.15 0.12 -31.47
N THR A 316 7.49 -0.82 -30.83
CA THR A 316 6.09 -0.76 -30.39
C THR A 316 6.01 -0.74 -28.86
N TRP A 317 4.81 -0.61 -28.29
CA TRP A 317 4.62 -0.75 -26.85
C TRP A 317 5.07 -2.12 -26.31
N ALA A 318 4.99 -3.19 -27.12
CA ALA A 318 5.50 -4.51 -26.73
C ALA A 318 7.02 -4.49 -26.51
N ASP A 319 7.77 -3.75 -27.32
CA ASP A 319 9.21 -3.58 -27.16
C ASP A 319 9.55 -2.75 -25.91
N ILE A 320 8.70 -1.79 -25.53
CA ILE A 320 8.85 -1.04 -24.27
C ILE A 320 8.62 -1.95 -23.06
N ILE A 321 7.57 -2.78 -23.09
CA ILE A 321 7.29 -3.78 -22.05
C ILE A 321 8.45 -4.77 -21.93
N ASN A 322 9.00 -5.22 -23.07
CA ASN A 322 10.16 -6.09 -23.08
C ASN A 322 11.37 -5.47 -22.39
N ARG A 323 11.61 -4.15 -22.56
CA ARG A 323 12.68 -3.45 -21.81
C ARG A 323 12.43 -3.43 -20.31
N ALA A 324 11.19 -3.28 -19.86
CA ALA A 324 10.85 -3.39 -18.44
C ALA A 324 11.09 -4.82 -17.92
N ASN A 325 10.62 -5.84 -18.65
CA ASN A 325 10.82 -7.25 -18.30
C ASN A 325 12.32 -7.61 -18.21
N LEU A 326 13.15 -7.08 -19.12
CA LEU A 326 14.61 -7.26 -19.06
C LEU A 326 15.22 -6.64 -17.78
N GLY A 327 14.69 -5.51 -17.33
CA GLY A 327 15.11 -4.86 -16.08
C GLY A 327 14.70 -5.62 -14.83
N TRP A 328 13.64 -6.44 -14.90
CA TRP A 328 13.17 -7.27 -13.76
C TRP A 328 13.67 -8.70 -13.81
N ASN A 329 14.27 -9.15 -14.91
CA ASN A 329 14.66 -10.54 -15.08
C ASN A 329 15.76 -10.94 -14.07
N PRO A 330 15.45 -11.83 -13.10
CA PRO A 330 16.39 -12.17 -12.04
C PRO A 330 17.62 -12.92 -12.58
N LYS A 331 17.49 -13.69 -13.66
CA LYS A 331 18.62 -14.42 -14.28
C LYS A 331 19.64 -13.48 -14.94
N LEU A 332 19.22 -12.29 -15.35
CA LEU A 332 20.12 -11.23 -15.85
C LEU A 332 20.69 -10.40 -14.70
N LEU A 333 19.92 -10.16 -13.63
CA LEU A 333 20.38 -9.46 -12.42
C LEU A 333 21.43 -10.25 -11.62
N ILE A 334 21.30 -11.58 -11.48
CA ILE A 334 22.28 -12.44 -10.78
C ILE A 334 23.65 -12.43 -11.48
N ARG A 335 23.68 -12.22 -12.81
CA ARG A 335 24.93 -12.04 -13.57
C ARG A 335 25.55 -10.65 -13.43
N SER A 336 24.79 -9.66 -12.94
CA SER A 336 25.20 -8.25 -12.91
C SER A 336 25.47 -7.71 -11.50
N GLN A 337 24.77 -8.14 -10.44
CA GLN A 337 25.04 -7.70 -9.07
C GLN A 337 24.63 -8.76 -8.04
N LYS A 338 25.60 -9.19 -7.20
CA LYS A 338 25.33 -9.84 -5.92
C LYS A 338 24.77 -8.80 -4.95
N THR A 339 23.46 -8.54 -4.99
CA THR A 339 22.75 -7.79 -3.94
C THR A 339 21.23 -7.97 -4.06
N ASN A 340 20.65 -8.65 -3.06
CA ASN A 340 19.35 -8.39 -2.43
C ASN A 340 18.20 -7.84 -3.31
N PHE A 341 17.25 -8.71 -3.65
CA PHE A 341 16.01 -8.37 -4.36
C PHE A 341 14.93 -7.67 -3.49
N LEU A 342 15.14 -7.49 -2.18
CA LEU A 342 14.15 -6.83 -1.30
C LEU A 342 14.22 -5.28 -1.27
N TYR A 343 15.10 -4.65 -2.06
CA TYR A 343 15.21 -3.18 -2.10
C TYR A 343 14.60 -2.56 -3.37
N LEU A 344 13.29 -2.72 -3.55
CA LEU A 344 12.49 -1.87 -4.45
C LEU A 344 11.29 -1.24 -3.74
N ILE A 345 11.51 -0.81 -2.49
CA ILE A 345 10.65 0.15 -1.77
C ILE A 345 11.51 1.39 -1.50
N PRO A 346 11.02 2.63 -1.72
CA PRO A 346 11.78 3.85 -1.43
C PRO A 346 12.30 3.82 0.01
N LYS A 347 13.63 3.89 0.17
CA LYS A 347 14.30 3.98 1.47
C LYS A 347 14.00 5.34 2.11
N GLU A 348 13.02 5.38 3.00
CA GLU A 348 12.92 6.42 4.03
C GLU A 348 12.18 5.91 5.28
N ILE A 349 12.79 4.95 5.98
CA ILE A 349 12.50 4.70 7.40
C ILE A 349 13.85 4.51 8.11
N LYS A 350 14.27 5.50 8.90
CA LYS A 350 15.32 5.35 9.92
C LYS A 350 14.66 4.79 11.18
N VAL A 351 15.03 3.59 11.60
CA VAL A 351 14.84 3.14 12.98
C VAL A 351 16.19 3.22 13.69
N HIS A 352 16.21 3.96 14.79
CA HIS A 352 17.27 3.97 15.80
C HIS A 352 17.48 2.56 16.33
N ILE A 353 18.69 2.01 16.18
CA ILE A 353 19.17 0.92 17.03
C ILE A 353 20.16 1.56 17.99
N GLY A 354 19.67 1.88 19.19
CA GLY A 354 20.45 2.33 20.33
C GLY A 354 20.47 1.26 21.40
N SER A 355 21.66 0.67 21.60
CA SER A 355 22.18 0.03 22.82
C SER A 355 21.64 -1.33 23.28
N ILE A 356 22.62 -2.15 23.73
CA ILE A 356 22.64 -3.37 24.57
C ILE A 356 23.38 -4.47 23.76
N ALA A 357 24.53 -5.03 24.16
CA ALA A 357 25.28 -4.98 25.41
C ALA A 357 26.77 -5.20 25.14
N LYS A 358 27.58 -4.62 26.04
CA LYS A 358 28.94 -5.06 26.33
C LYS A 358 29.00 -6.57 26.50
N THR A 359 29.85 -7.23 25.72
CA THR A 359 30.58 -8.41 26.21
C THR A 359 32.05 -8.21 25.91
N ASP A 360 32.76 -7.72 26.93
CA ASP A 360 34.19 -7.88 27.07
C ASP A 360 34.53 -9.37 27.10
N LYS A 361 35.09 -9.92 26.02
CA LYS A 361 36.10 -10.98 26.08
C LYS A 361 37.13 -10.75 24.99
N GLY A 362 38.34 -10.43 25.44
CA GLY A 362 39.43 -9.97 24.61
C GLY A 362 39.90 -10.96 23.56
N TYR A 363 40.24 -10.40 22.40
CA TYR A 363 41.38 -10.82 21.63
C TYR A 363 42.27 -9.59 21.49
N GLU A 364 43.42 -9.60 22.18
CA GLU A 364 44.49 -8.65 21.95
C GLU A 364 44.96 -8.77 20.49
N TRP A 365 44.66 -7.78 19.66
CA TRP A 365 45.38 -7.62 18.40
C TRP A 365 46.80 -7.19 18.75
N ARG A 366 47.74 -8.14 18.65
CA ARG A 366 49.17 -7.88 18.75
C ARG A 366 49.56 -6.77 17.77
N GLN A 367 50.20 -5.76 18.34
CA GLN A 367 51.23 -4.89 17.77
C GLN A 367 51.10 -4.47 16.30
N ASP A 368 50.83 -3.18 16.15
CA ASP A 368 51.28 -2.28 15.08
C ASP A 368 52.49 -2.83 14.29
N THR A 369 52.28 -3.20 13.02
CA THR A 369 53.34 -3.72 12.13
C THR A 369 54.07 -2.62 11.36
N ASN A 370 53.81 -1.34 11.64
CA ASN A 370 54.67 -0.26 11.16
C ASN A 370 55.88 -0.06 12.08
N ARG A 371 56.76 -1.06 12.18
CA ARG A 371 58.13 -0.82 12.65
C ARG A 371 58.90 -0.09 11.55
N GLY A 372 59.69 0.91 11.98
CA GLY A 372 60.59 1.66 11.12
C GLY A 372 61.48 0.73 10.29
N ILE A 373 61.68 1.11 9.04
CA ILE A 373 62.48 0.41 8.02
C ILE A 373 63.82 -0.02 8.63
N GLU A 374 64.03 -1.34 8.76
CA GLU A 374 65.33 -1.88 9.17
C GLU A 374 66.37 -1.60 8.08
N LYS A 375 67.54 -1.08 8.48
CA LYS A 375 68.68 -0.86 7.58
C LYS A 375 69.13 -2.21 6.99
N GLY A 376 68.69 -2.49 5.77
CA GLY A 376 69.00 -3.71 5.03
C GLY A 376 67.84 -4.27 4.19
N GLN A 377 66.61 -3.77 4.38
CA GLN A 377 65.45 -4.24 3.61
C GLN A 377 65.46 -3.66 2.18
N THR A 378 65.58 -4.51 1.16
CA THR A 378 65.45 -4.11 -0.25
C THR A 378 64.01 -3.69 -0.55
N VAL A 379 63.81 -2.39 -0.76
CA VAL A 379 62.55 -1.83 -1.26
C VAL A 379 62.50 -2.03 -2.77
N LEU A 380 61.43 -2.66 -3.27
CA LEU A 380 61.18 -2.78 -4.71
C LEU A 380 60.95 -1.38 -5.30
N THR A 381 61.94 -0.86 -6.02
CA THR A 381 61.82 0.39 -6.77
C THR A 381 61.38 0.11 -8.19
N LYS A 382 60.78 1.10 -8.87
CA LYS A 382 60.39 1.01 -10.29
C LYS A 382 61.54 0.57 -11.21
N GLU A 383 62.78 0.84 -10.79
CA GLU A 383 64.01 0.51 -11.52
C GLU A 383 64.43 -0.96 -11.39
N THR A 384 63.97 -1.69 -10.36
CA THR A 384 64.34 -3.10 -10.13
C THR A 384 63.44 -4.11 -10.85
N MET A 385 62.34 -3.68 -11.48
CA MET A 385 61.41 -4.57 -12.19
C MET A 385 61.71 -4.60 -13.70
N LYS A 386 62.30 -5.71 -14.17
CA LYS A 386 62.44 -5.99 -15.62
C LYS A 386 61.06 -6.05 -16.28
N GLN A 387 60.96 -5.53 -17.50
CA GLN A 387 59.78 -5.64 -18.37
C GLN A 387 59.33 -7.11 -18.46
N GLY A 388 58.18 -7.42 -17.86
CA GLY A 388 57.57 -8.76 -17.89
C GLY A 388 56.90 -9.23 -16.59
N SER A 389 57.15 -8.59 -15.44
CA SER A 389 56.48 -8.94 -14.19
C SER A 389 55.04 -8.40 -14.13
N ARG A 390 54.06 -9.28 -13.88
CA ARG A 390 52.61 -9.01 -13.73
C ARG A 390 52.22 -8.13 -12.52
N ILE A 391 53.18 -7.64 -11.74
CA ILE A 391 52.94 -6.91 -10.49
C ILE A 391 53.18 -5.42 -10.77
N VAL A 392 52.15 -4.61 -10.56
CA VAL A 392 52.21 -3.15 -10.75
C VAL A 392 52.36 -2.49 -9.38
N PRO A 393 53.49 -1.82 -9.07
CA PRO A 393 53.61 -1.06 -7.84
C PRO A 393 52.67 0.15 -7.86
N HIS A 394 51.72 0.21 -6.93
CA HIS A 394 50.79 1.32 -6.79
C HIS A 394 51.08 2.12 -5.51
N SER A 395 51.36 3.42 -5.65
CA SER A 395 51.51 4.36 -4.54
C SER A 395 50.19 5.10 -4.30
N PHE A 396 49.77 5.21 -3.04
CA PHE A 396 48.58 5.97 -2.66
C PHE A 396 48.66 7.43 -3.15
N SER A 397 47.55 7.94 -3.67
CA SER A 397 47.42 9.33 -4.14
C SER A 397 46.01 9.83 -3.88
N GLN A 398 45.89 10.75 -2.92
CA GLN A 398 44.64 11.40 -2.52
C GLN A 398 43.85 11.92 -3.73
N LYS A 399 44.52 12.69 -4.60
CA LYS A 399 43.91 13.28 -5.81
C LYS A 399 43.41 12.22 -6.81
N ARG A 400 44.10 11.08 -6.93
CA ARG A 400 43.68 9.99 -7.84
C ARG A 400 42.45 9.28 -7.30
N CYS A 401 42.40 9.05 -5.99
CA CYS A 401 41.24 8.46 -5.32
C CYS A 401 40.01 9.39 -5.39
N GLU A 402 40.17 10.70 -5.20
CA GLU A 402 39.09 11.70 -5.38
C GLU A 402 38.49 11.66 -6.80
N LEU A 403 39.34 11.56 -7.83
CA LEU A 403 38.90 11.46 -9.22
C LEU A 403 38.17 10.15 -9.51
N LYS A 404 38.62 9.04 -8.92
CA LYS A 404 37.94 7.73 -9.05
C LYS A 404 36.61 7.71 -8.32
N MET A 405 36.53 8.37 -7.16
CA MET A 405 35.29 8.57 -6.42
C MET A 405 34.28 9.39 -7.23
N ALA A 406 34.71 10.50 -7.83
CA ALA A 406 33.86 11.30 -8.70
C ALA A 406 33.44 10.53 -9.96
N GLN A 407 34.30 9.69 -10.52
CA GLN A 407 33.96 8.80 -11.64
C GLN A 407 32.91 7.75 -11.25
N TYR A 408 33.01 7.15 -10.06
CA TYR A 408 32.02 6.23 -9.49
C TYR A 408 30.66 6.92 -9.34
N VAL A 409 30.62 8.09 -8.70
CA VAL A 409 29.39 8.88 -8.50
C VAL A 409 28.70 9.21 -9.83
N ILE A 410 29.46 9.59 -10.85
CA ILE A 410 28.90 9.99 -12.15
C ILE A 410 28.53 8.78 -13.03
N ARG A 411 29.36 7.75 -13.09
CA ARG A 411 29.12 6.59 -13.98
C ARG A 411 28.02 5.68 -13.47
N ASP A 412 27.94 5.54 -12.16
CA ASP A 412 27.01 4.61 -11.53
C ASP A 412 25.79 5.35 -10.96
N GLU A 413 25.60 6.61 -11.39
CA GLU A 413 24.45 7.48 -11.08
C GLU A 413 24.13 7.59 -9.58
N VAL A 414 25.17 7.50 -8.75
CA VAL A 414 25.04 7.58 -7.29
C VAL A 414 24.85 9.03 -6.87
N CYS A 415 23.94 9.30 -5.94
CA CYS A 415 23.75 10.65 -5.41
C CYS A 415 25.06 11.20 -4.83
N PHE A 416 25.41 12.46 -5.11
CA PHE A 416 26.62 13.12 -4.58
C PHE A 416 26.74 13.08 -3.05
N GLN A 417 25.62 12.99 -2.33
CA GLN A 417 25.60 12.88 -0.87
C GLN A 417 26.09 11.50 -0.37
N ALA A 418 26.12 10.46 -1.21
CA ALA A 418 26.50 9.12 -0.82
C ALA A 418 27.94 9.04 -0.27
N VAL A 419 28.85 9.89 -0.78
CA VAL A 419 30.24 9.95 -0.31
C VAL A 419 30.38 10.47 1.12
N GLU A 420 29.34 11.12 1.66
CA GLU A 420 29.32 11.65 3.03
C GLU A 420 28.52 10.73 3.99
N LYS A 421 27.91 9.66 3.50
CA LYS A 421 27.12 8.75 4.35
C LYS A 421 28.06 7.86 5.17
N GLU A 422 27.78 7.75 6.48
CA GLU A 422 28.62 7.05 7.46
C GLU A 422 29.01 5.63 7.03
N GLY A 423 28.08 4.84 6.52
CA GLY A 423 28.36 3.47 6.09
C GLY A 423 29.33 3.39 4.91
N PHE A 424 29.26 4.34 3.97
CA PHE A 424 30.19 4.37 2.83
C PHE A 424 31.57 4.91 3.25
N VAL A 425 31.60 5.91 4.14
CA VAL A 425 32.84 6.43 4.73
C VAL A 425 33.56 5.33 5.53
N ALA A 426 32.82 4.56 6.34
CA ALA A 426 33.37 3.44 7.10
C ALA A 426 33.99 2.36 6.18
N LEU A 427 33.28 2.00 5.11
CA LEU A 427 33.76 1.02 4.13
C LEU A 427 35.05 1.50 3.43
N VAL A 428 35.09 2.76 3.00
CA VAL A 428 36.26 3.29 2.29
C VAL A 428 37.46 3.45 3.23
N ASN A 429 37.22 3.82 4.49
CA ASN A 429 38.26 3.87 5.52
C ASN A 429 38.84 2.47 5.80
N GLU A 430 38.04 1.41 5.73
CA GLU A 430 38.52 0.03 5.87
C GLU A 430 39.41 -0.38 4.68
N PHE A 431 39.06 0.05 3.47
CA PHE A 431 39.83 -0.30 2.26
C PHE A 431 41.11 0.53 2.07
N GLU A 432 41.08 1.83 2.38
CA GLU A 432 42.26 2.70 2.30
C GLU A 432 42.20 3.75 3.42
N PRO A 433 42.75 3.44 4.61
CA PRO A 433 42.69 4.32 5.78
C PRO A 433 43.38 5.68 5.59
N ARG A 434 44.26 5.81 4.58
CA ARG A 434 44.94 7.07 4.26
C ARG A 434 44.09 8.00 3.41
N PHE A 435 42.98 7.50 2.82
CA PHE A 435 42.12 8.30 1.97
C PHE A 435 41.24 9.24 2.80
N GLN A 436 41.47 10.54 2.64
CA GLN A 436 40.61 11.55 3.26
C GLN A 436 39.35 11.71 2.42
N MET A 437 38.18 11.43 3.00
CA MET A 437 36.93 11.46 2.25
C MET A 437 36.60 12.88 1.74
N PRO A 438 36.36 13.05 0.42
CA PRO A 438 35.99 14.35 -0.12
C PRO A 438 34.53 14.68 0.18
N SER A 439 34.22 15.96 0.38
CA SER A 439 32.83 16.41 0.50
C SER A 439 32.08 16.32 -0.83
N ARG A 440 30.75 16.31 -0.78
CA ARG A 440 29.89 16.33 -1.98
C ARG A 440 30.21 17.48 -2.92
N ARG A 441 30.59 18.65 -2.36
CA ARG A 441 31.03 19.83 -3.13
C ARG A 441 32.35 19.55 -3.83
N ARG A 442 33.30 18.95 -3.13
CA ARG A 442 34.60 18.59 -3.68
C ARG A 442 34.50 17.56 -4.82
N VAL A 443 33.57 16.60 -4.69
CA VAL A 443 33.28 15.63 -5.74
C VAL A 443 32.62 16.31 -6.95
N ALA A 444 31.69 17.25 -6.72
CA ALA A 444 31.08 18.04 -7.80
C ALA A 444 32.11 18.92 -8.54
N GLU A 445 33.08 19.49 -7.83
CA GLU A 445 34.20 20.25 -8.41
C GLU A 445 35.13 19.40 -9.29
N CYS A 446 35.13 18.07 -9.11
CA CYS A 446 35.90 17.15 -9.96
C CYS A 446 35.20 16.83 -11.30
N VAL A 447 33.91 17.17 -11.43
CA VAL A 447 33.08 16.90 -12.63
C VAL A 447 33.63 17.57 -13.91
N PRO A 448 34.06 18.85 -13.90
CA PRO A 448 34.68 19.49 -15.07
C PRO A 448 35.99 18.82 -15.50
N PHE A 449 36.78 18.32 -14.54
CA PHE A 449 38.05 17.64 -14.80
C PHE A 449 37.86 16.26 -15.45
N ILE A 450 36.78 15.56 -15.10
CA ILE A 450 36.39 14.28 -15.73
C ILE A 450 35.91 14.50 -17.18
N LYS A 451 35.26 15.65 -17.46
CA LYS A 451 34.85 16.03 -18.81
C LYS A 451 36.05 16.34 -19.72
N TYR A 452 37.06 17.05 -19.20
CA TYR A 452 38.32 17.33 -19.91
C TYR A 452 39.10 16.06 -20.28
N ILE A 453 39.06 15.01 -19.43
CA ILE A 453 39.67 13.70 -19.76
C ILE A 453 38.84 12.95 -20.83
N ARG A 454 37.51 13.09 -20.84
CA ARG A 454 36.61 12.46 -21.83
C ARG A 454 36.66 13.12 -23.21
N GLU A 455 37.01 14.39 -23.30
CA GLU A 455 37.20 15.10 -24.58
C GLU A 455 38.41 14.57 -25.39
N ASN A 456 39.29 13.78 -24.76
CA ASN A 456 40.44 13.11 -25.40
C ASN A 456 40.22 11.62 -25.72
N ASP A 457 38.99 11.09 -25.60
CA ASP A 457 38.66 9.69 -25.91
C ASP A 457 37.69 9.61 -27.10
N GLU A 458 37.98 8.73 -28.07
CA GLU A 458 37.68 8.82 -29.52
C GLU A 458 36.19 8.83 -29.98
N LYS A 459 35.20 9.10 -29.12
CA LYS A 459 33.76 8.96 -29.49
C LYS A 459 32.89 10.22 -29.41
N GLY A 460 33.48 11.41 -29.22
CA GLY A 460 32.96 12.69 -29.75
C GLY A 460 31.47 13.02 -29.62
N ARG A 461 30.77 12.64 -28.54
CA ARG A 461 29.42 13.15 -28.25
C ARG A 461 29.46 14.11 -27.07
N ALA A 462 29.31 15.40 -27.37
CA ALA A 462 29.24 16.46 -26.38
C ALA A 462 27.88 16.42 -25.65
N MET A 463 27.88 16.03 -24.38
CA MET A 463 26.78 16.36 -23.48
C MET A 463 26.99 17.83 -23.05
N MET A 464 26.11 18.74 -23.48
CA MET A 464 26.14 20.13 -23.02
C MET A 464 25.85 20.16 -21.51
N LEU A 465 26.70 20.87 -20.76
CA LEU A 465 26.49 21.09 -19.34
C LEU A 465 25.29 22.02 -19.16
N PRO A 466 24.45 21.84 -18.12
CA PRO A 466 23.48 22.84 -17.74
C PRO A 466 24.20 24.16 -17.50
N SER A 467 23.76 25.21 -18.18
CA SER A 467 24.25 26.57 -18.02
C SER A 467 23.98 27.10 -16.61
N SER A 468 24.58 28.22 -16.23
CA SER A 468 24.23 28.89 -14.96
C SER A 468 22.74 29.20 -14.89
N GLU A 469 22.13 29.55 -16.03
CA GLU A 469 20.69 29.78 -16.18
C GLU A 469 19.87 28.51 -15.90
N ASP A 470 20.31 27.35 -16.39
CA ASP A 470 19.65 26.07 -16.11
C ASP A 470 19.68 25.70 -14.61
N TRP A 471 20.78 26.02 -13.92
CA TRP A 471 20.90 25.81 -12.48
C TRP A 471 20.06 26.78 -11.67
N ASP A 472 19.93 28.02 -12.12
CA ASP A 472 19.09 29.01 -11.46
C ASP A 472 17.60 28.71 -11.67
N ASN A 473 17.22 28.24 -12.87
CA ASN A 473 15.91 27.66 -13.13
C ASN A 473 15.63 26.46 -12.21
N ALA A 474 16.56 25.50 -12.12
CA ALA A 474 16.40 24.32 -11.27
C ALA A 474 16.22 24.67 -9.79
N LYS A 475 16.97 25.64 -9.26
CA LYS A 475 16.78 26.13 -7.88
C LYS A 475 15.40 26.73 -7.68
N ALA A 476 14.96 27.56 -8.61
CA ALA A 476 13.65 28.21 -8.54
C ALA A 476 12.51 27.18 -8.59
N PHE A 477 12.64 26.12 -9.40
CA PHE A 477 11.74 24.97 -9.42
C PHE A 477 11.74 24.19 -8.11
N VAL A 478 12.91 23.91 -7.54
CA VAL A 478 13.01 23.19 -6.25
C VAL A 478 12.33 23.97 -5.14
N HIS A 479 12.49 25.30 -5.08
CA HIS A 479 11.79 26.13 -4.09
C HIS A 479 10.27 26.08 -4.24
N PHE A 480 9.75 26.14 -5.45
CA PHE A 480 8.30 26.04 -5.71
C PHE A 480 7.75 24.64 -5.38
N LEU A 481 8.43 23.58 -5.81
CA LEU A 481 8.01 22.19 -5.58
C LEU A 481 8.17 21.76 -4.12
N LYS A 482 9.05 22.42 -3.36
CA LYS A 482 9.24 22.14 -1.95
C LYS A 482 7.97 22.36 -1.12
N SER A 483 7.19 23.40 -1.40
CA SER A 483 5.93 23.66 -0.69
C SER A 483 4.91 22.54 -0.91
N LEU A 484 4.83 22.01 -2.13
CA LEU A 484 3.99 20.86 -2.47
C LEU A 484 4.48 19.57 -1.81
N TYR A 485 5.80 19.36 -1.81
CA TYR A 485 6.42 18.20 -1.18
C TYR A 485 6.19 18.18 0.34
N ASP A 486 6.48 19.29 1.03
CA ASP A 486 6.34 19.40 2.49
C ASP A 486 4.87 19.18 2.91
N LEU A 487 3.92 19.73 2.15
CA LEU A 487 2.48 19.58 2.41
C LEU A 487 1.95 18.17 2.08
N THR A 488 2.46 17.55 1.02
CA THR A 488 2.17 16.14 0.70
C THR A 488 2.67 15.23 1.81
N LEU A 489 3.88 15.47 2.32
CA LEU A 489 4.46 14.71 3.43
C LEU A 489 3.62 14.86 4.70
N GLN A 490 3.16 16.09 4.99
CA GLN A 490 2.30 16.37 6.14
C GLN A 490 0.94 15.68 6.05
N LEU A 491 0.29 15.67 4.88
CA LEU A 491 -0.97 14.97 4.66
C LEU A 491 -0.83 13.44 4.62
N SER A 492 0.37 12.94 4.26
CA SER A 492 0.70 11.51 4.20
C SER A 492 1.11 10.91 5.55
N ALA A 493 0.97 11.66 6.66
CA ALA A 493 1.26 11.16 7.98
C ALA A 493 0.31 10.01 8.36
N SER A 494 0.86 8.88 8.79
CA SER A 494 0.11 7.66 9.11
C SER A 494 -0.21 7.50 10.59
N LYS A 495 0.40 8.33 11.45
CA LYS A 495 0.30 8.24 12.92
C LYS A 495 -0.55 9.33 13.56
N THR A 496 -1.03 10.29 12.77
CA THR A 496 -1.83 11.43 13.27
C THR A 496 -3.01 11.68 12.33
N PRO A 497 -4.21 12.01 12.86
CA PRO A 497 -5.34 12.37 12.02
C PRO A 497 -5.06 13.65 11.24
N THR A 498 -4.95 13.57 9.91
CA THR A 498 -4.68 14.72 9.04
C THR A 498 -5.94 15.36 8.45
N SER A 499 -7.12 14.79 8.71
CA SER A 499 -8.41 15.22 8.12
C SER A 499 -8.73 16.70 8.34
N HIS A 500 -8.40 17.25 9.51
CA HIS A 500 -8.61 18.66 9.87
C HIS A 500 -7.70 19.63 9.08
N LEU A 501 -6.60 19.14 8.52
CA LEU A 501 -5.61 19.93 7.77
C LEU A 501 -5.89 19.98 6.27
N ILE A 502 -6.69 19.05 5.73
CA ILE A 502 -6.86 18.86 4.27
C ILE A 502 -7.42 20.12 3.62
N ALA A 503 -8.51 20.69 4.13
CA ALA A 503 -9.12 21.90 3.57
C ALA A 503 -8.13 23.08 3.53
N LEU A 504 -7.48 23.36 4.66
CA LEU A 504 -6.50 24.45 4.73
C LEU A 504 -5.30 24.22 3.82
N SER A 505 -4.82 22.97 3.74
CA SER A 505 -3.71 22.58 2.88
C SER A 505 -4.04 22.82 1.41
N MET A 506 -5.27 22.51 0.98
CA MET A 506 -5.72 22.76 -0.37
C MET A 506 -5.79 24.26 -0.69
N PHE A 507 -6.40 25.06 0.18
CA PHE A 507 -6.49 26.51 0.01
C PHE A 507 -5.11 27.16 -0.09
N ALA A 508 -4.20 26.72 0.77
CA ALA A 508 -2.84 27.22 0.83
C ALA A 508 -2.03 26.88 -0.43
N LEU A 509 -2.19 25.66 -0.99
CA LEU A 509 -1.60 25.28 -2.26
C LEU A 509 -2.15 26.10 -3.43
N GLN A 510 -3.46 26.35 -3.46
CA GLN A 510 -4.08 27.13 -4.52
C GLN A 510 -3.55 28.57 -4.55
N ILE A 511 -3.43 29.21 -3.37
CA ILE A 511 -2.86 30.56 -3.24
C ILE A 511 -1.43 30.61 -3.80
N GLU A 512 -0.60 29.61 -3.47
CA GLU A 512 0.80 29.55 -3.91
C GLU A 512 0.92 29.30 -5.43
N ILE A 513 0.10 28.40 -5.99
CA ILE A 513 0.04 28.16 -7.44
C ILE A 513 -0.39 29.43 -8.18
N GLU A 514 -1.40 30.15 -7.68
CA GLU A 514 -1.87 31.39 -8.27
C GLU A 514 -0.85 32.52 -8.19
N LYS A 515 -0.15 32.65 -7.07
CA LYS A 515 0.96 33.58 -6.91
C LYS A 515 2.06 33.30 -7.94
N LYS A 516 2.38 32.03 -8.18
CA LYS A 516 3.36 31.61 -9.18
C LYS A 516 2.89 31.73 -10.62
N CYS A 517 1.58 31.73 -10.88
CA CYS A 517 1.03 32.04 -12.21
C CYS A 517 1.34 33.49 -12.65
N GLY A 518 1.46 34.43 -11.71
CA GLY A 518 1.78 35.84 -11.93
C GLY A 518 3.26 36.21 -11.78
N ASP A 519 4.16 35.23 -11.63
CA ASP A 519 5.59 35.48 -11.42
C ASP A 519 6.27 36.04 -12.70
N SER A 520 7.33 36.82 -12.50
CA SER A 520 8.13 37.44 -13.55
C SER A 520 8.89 36.41 -14.41
N ASP A 521 9.16 35.22 -13.86
CA ASP A 521 9.76 34.10 -14.58
C ASP A 521 8.72 33.40 -15.47
N PHE A 522 8.90 33.54 -16.79
CA PHE A 522 8.01 32.98 -17.80
C PHE A 522 7.93 31.44 -17.74
N THR A 523 9.03 30.76 -17.43
CA THR A 523 9.10 29.29 -17.38
C THR A 523 8.34 28.76 -16.17
N LEU A 524 8.55 29.36 -15.00
CA LEU A 524 7.81 29.04 -13.78
C LEU A 524 6.32 29.41 -13.90
N SER A 525 6.00 30.58 -14.43
CA SER A 525 4.61 30.99 -14.69
C SER A 525 3.89 30.01 -15.60
N LYS A 526 4.55 29.54 -16.67
CA LYS A 526 3.98 28.55 -17.59
C LYS A 526 3.72 27.20 -16.90
N VAL A 527 4.64 26.71 -16.07
CA VAL A 527 4.46 25.47 -15.32
C VAL A 527 3.37 25.63 -14.26
N ALA A 528 3.37 26.74 -13.52
CA ALA A 528 2.33 27.06 -12.53
C ALA A 528 0.95 27.10 -13.17
N LYS A 529 0.79 27.70 -14.35
CA LYS A 529 -0.48 27.70 -15.12
C LYS A 529 -0.91 26.28 -15.53
N ALA A 530 0.02 25.43 -15.96
CA ALA A 530 -0.28 24.03 -16.28
C ALA A 530 -0.67 23.22 -15.04
N MET A 531 -0.05 23.51 -13.87
CA MET A 531 -0.40 22.90 -12.60
C MET A 531 -1.74 23.39 -12.07
N LYS A 532 -2.05 24.68 -12.24
CA LYS A 532 -3.34 25.28 -11.92
C LYS A 532 -4.48 24.57 -12.64
N LEU A 533 -4.38 24.38 -13.96
CA LEU A 533 -5.38 23.64 -14.74
C LEU A 533 -5.61 22.22 -14.24
N LYS A 534 -4.54 21.53 -13.79
CA LYS A 534 -4.67 20.20 -13.20
C LYS A 534 -5.31 20.24 -11.83
N PHE A 535 -4.98 21.23 -11.00
CA PHE A 535 -5.54 21.42 -9.67
C PHE A 535 -7.05 21.76 -9.74
N GLU A 536 -7.42 22.71 -10.60
CA GLU A 536 -8.80 23.15 -10.82
C GLU A 536 -9.72 22.02 -11.30
N LYS A 537 -9.21 21.14 -12.18
CA LYS A 537 -9.94 19.95 -12.64
C LYS A 537 -10.53 19.10 -11.50
N TYR A 538 -9.86 19.04 -10.36
CA TYR A 538 -10.28 18.22 -9.23
C TYR A 538 -10.95 19.04 -8.11
N TRP A 539 -10.63 20.32 -7.99
CA TRP A 539 -10.88 21.08 -6.76
C TRP A 539 -11.51 22.47 -6.94
N GLU A 540 -11.85 22.89 -8.17
CA GLU A 540 -12.40 24.24 -8.45
C GLU A 540 -13.87 24.41 -7.99
N ASP A 541 -14.68 23.35 -8.09
CA ASP A 541 -16.09 23.40 -7.75
C ASP A 541 -16.35 22.92 -6.32
N TRP A 542 -16.12 23.82 -5.37
CA TRP A 542 -16.37 23.62 -3.94
C TRP A 542 -17.80 23.13 -3.64
N SER A 543 -18.77 23.43 -4.50
CA SER A 543 -20.16 22.99 -4.34
C SER A 543 -20.37 21.50 -4.63
N LYS A 544 -19.43 20.88 -5.36
CA LYS A 544 -19.39 19.44 -5.69
C LYS A 544 -18.37 18.67 -4.84
N MET A 545 -17.56 19.35 -4.06
CA MET A 545 -16.61 18.71 -3.15
C MET A 545 -17.34 18.07 -1.97
N ASN A 546 -16.74 17.01 -1.43
CA ASN A 546 -17.27 16.32 -0.27
C ASN A 546 -17.30 17.28 0.94
N PRO A 547 -18.48 17.57 1.54
CA PRO A 547 -18.62 18.45 2.70
C PRO A 547 -17.74 18.07 3.89
N LEU A 548 -17.40 16.78 4.03
CA LEU A 548 -16.60 16.26 5.13
C LEU A 548 -15.21 16.87 5.25
N ILE A 549 -14.63 17.28 4.12
CA ILE A 549 -13.31 17.94 4.06
C ILE A 549 -13.36 19.28 4.81
N PHE A 550 -14.50 19.97 4.77
CA PHE A 550 -14.71 21.24 5.44
C PHE A 550 -15.23 21.05 6.86
N ILE A 551 -16.09 20.05 7.09
CA ILE A 551 -16.60 19.71 8.42
C ILE A 551 -15.45 19.34 9.36
N SER A 552 -14.48 18.52 8.93
CA SER A 552 -13.30 18.18 9.74
C SER A 552 -12.46 19.40 10.11
N ASN A 553 -12.44 20.42 9.25
CA ASN A 553 -11.75 21.67 9.51
C ASN A 553 -12.52 22.57 10.47
N VAL A 554 -13.85 22.65 10.32
CA VAL A 554 -14.74 23.44 11.19
C VAL A 554 -14.81 22.85 12.59
N LEU A 555 -14.71 21.52 12.75
CA LEU A 555 -14.65 20.84 14.04
C LEU A 555 -13.31 21.02 14.78
N ASP A 556 -12.29 21.59 14.13
CA ASP A 556 -11.07 22.01 14.81
C ASP A 556 -11.36 23.32 15.59
N PRO A 557 -11.27 23.31 16.94
CA PRO A 557 -11.58 24.46 17.77
C PRO A 557 -10.67 25.67 17.50
N ARG A 558 -9.57 25.48 16.77
CA ARG A 558 -8.62 26.52 16.34
C ARG A 558 -8.98 27.16 15.00
N ASN A 559 -9.97 26.62 14.26
CA ASN A 559 -10.33 27.07 12.91
C ASN A 559 -11.80 27.53 12.83
N LYS A 560 -12.75 26.67 13.23
CA LYS A 560 -14.20 26.92 13.16
C LYS A 560 -14.67 27.46 11.79
N LEU A 561 -15.89 28.00 11.70
CA LEU A 561 -16.44 28.54 10.45
C LEU A 561 -15.68 29.81 9.99
N GLN A 562 -15.08 30.54 10.92
CA GLN A 562 -14.32 31.76 10.69
C GLN A 562 -13.11 31.48 9.77
N MET A 563 -12.35 30.41 10.01
CA MET A 563 -11.22 30.05 9.15
C MET A 563 -11.63 29.78 7.70
N LEU A 564 -12.78 29.13 7.51
CA LEU A 564 -13.32 28.84 6.19
C LEU A 564 -13.71 30.13 5.47
N LYS A 565 -14.39 31.06 6.17
CA LYS A 565 -14.75 32.38 5.65
C LYS A 565 -13.52 33.16 5.19
N VAL A 566 -12.47 33.26 6.01
CA VAL A 566 -11.19 33.90 5.64
C VAL A 566 -10.53 33.23 4.44
N SER A 567 -10.47 31.90 4.44
CA SER A 567 -9.80 31.14 3.37
C SER A 567 -10.47 31.36 2.01
N VAL A 568 -11.81 31.33 1.98
CA VAL A 568 -12.59 31.55 0.75
C VAL A 568 -12.50 33.01 0.29
N LYS A 569 -12.55 33.98 1.21
CA LYS A 569 -12.36 35.41 0.89
C LYS A 569 -10.99 35.64 0.25
N LYS A 570 -9.91 35.11 0.83
CA LYS A 570 -8.53 35.30 0.32
C LYS A 570 -8.29 34.70 -1.07
N LEU A 571 -8.94 33.58 -1.40
CA LEU A 571 -8.85 32.96 -2.72
C LEU A 571 -9.51 33.83 -3.81
N LYS A 572 -10.65 34.45 -3.50
CA LYS A 572 -11.47 35.17 -4.50
C LYS A 572 -11.19 36.67 -4.62
N VAL A 573 -10.45 37.29 -3.69
CA VAL A 573 -9.97 38.70 -3.78
C VAL A 573 -9.20 39.00 -5.09
N ARG A 574 -8.80 37.99 -5.86
CA ARG A 574 -8.09 38.15 -7.15
C ARG A 574 -8.99 38.08 -8.40
N SER A 575 -10.30 37.84 -8.30
CA SER A 575 -11.20 37.92 -9.47
C SER A 575 -12.69 38.04 -9.08
N LEU A 576 -13.34 39.11 -9.57
CA LEU A 576 -14.79 39.44 -9.58
C LEU A 576 -15.38 40.16 -8.35
N THR A 577 -16.49 40.89 -8.59
CA THR A 577 -17.12 41.93 -7.75
C THR A 577 -17.76 41.44 -6.44
N ASN A 578 -17.61 42.24 -5.37
CA ASN A 578 -17.83 41.89 -3.96
C ASN A 578 -19.25 41.43 -3.53
N VAL A 579 -20.33 41.73 -4.27
CA VAL A 579 -21.71 41.59 -3.74
C VAL A 579 -22.31 40.17 -3.87
N ASP A 580 -22.05 39.45 -4.98
CA ASP A 580 -22.50 38.05 -5.15
C ASP A 580 -21.71 37.06 -4.28
N GLN A 581 -20.52 37.46 -3.82
CA GLN A 581 -19.59 36.60 -3.10
C GLN A 581 -20.01 36.36 -1.66
N ASP A 582 -20.48 37.41 -0.97
CA ASP A 582 -20.94 37.28 0.41
C ASP A 582 -22.21 36.43 0.49
N GLN A 583 -23.11 36.51 -0.49
CA GLN A 583 -24.29 35.63 -0.57
C GLN A 583 -23.92 34.16 -0.79
N GLN A 584 -22.98 33.87 -1.69
CA GLN A 584 -22.50 32.50 -1.91
C GLN A 584 -21.77 31.92 -0.71
N LEU A 585 -20.95 32.73 -0.03
CA LEU A 585 -20.23 32.34 1.18
C LEU A 585 -21.20 32.07 2.33
N GLN A 586 -22.21 32.92 2.50
CA GLN A 586 -23.24 32.74 3.52
C GLN A 586 -24.04 31.45 3.28
N HIS A 587 -24.49 31.20 2.05
CA HIS A 587 -25.19 29.97 1.70
C HIS A 587 -24.34 28.71 1.92
N LEU A 588 -23.02 28.78 1.72
CA LEU A 588 -22.10 27.68 2.01
C LEU A 588 -21.95 27.44 3.52
N CYS A 589 -21.81 28.52 4.31
CA CYS A 589 -21.75 28.43 5.77
C CYS A 589 -23.04 27.87 6.35
N ASP A 590 -24.20 28.30 5.85
CA ASP A 590 -25.52 27.83 6.28
C ASP A 590 -25.70 26.34 5.96
N ARG A 591 -25.24 25.90 4.77
CA ARG A 591 -25.22 24.48 4.40
C ARG A 591 -24.40 23.65 5.40
N PHE A 592 -23.15 24.02 5.65
CA PHE A 592 -22.28 23.27 6.57
C PHE A 592 -22.78 23.30 8.00
N LYS A 593 -23.38 24.41 8.43
CA LYS A 593 -24.05 24.50 9.73
C LYS A 593 -25.22 23.51 9.81
N ASN A 594 -26.06 23.43 8.78
CA ASN A 594 -27.16 22.46 8.73
C ASN A 594 -26.66 21.01 8.71
N ASP A 595 -25.58 20.72 7.98
CA ASP A 595 -24.95 19.39 7.95
C ASP A 595 -24.40 19.00 9.35
N LEU A 596 -23.77 19.95 10.07
CA LEU A 596 -23.31 19.75 11.45
C LEU A 596 -24.48 19.52 12.43
N VAL A 597 -25.58 20.26 12.28
CA VAL A 597 -26.80 20.08 13.09
C VAL A 597 -27.44 18.72 12.83
N SER A 598 -27.48 18.28 11.57
CA SER A 598 -27.95 16.93 11.20
C SER A 598 -27.05 15.85 11.82
N LEU A 599 -25.73 15.99 11.72
CA LEU A 599 -24.76 15.07 12.33
C LEU A 599 -24.94 15.00 13.86
N TRP A 600 -25.14 16.15 14.50
CA TRP A 600 -25.43 16.19 15.95
C TRP A 600 -26.75 15.53 16.30
N GLY A 601 -27.80 15.70 15.48
CA GLY A 601 -29.09 15.05 15.66
C GLY A 601 -28.99 13.53 15.71
N GLU A 602 -28.23 12.93 14.79
CA GLU A 602 -27.92 11.50 14.75
C GLU A 602 -27.15 11.04 15.99
N TYR A 603 -26.18 11.83 16.45
CA TYR A 603 -25.32 11.47 17.58
C TYR A 603 -26.02 11.59 18.94
N LYS A 604 -26.93 12.57 19.09
CA LYS A 604 -27.72 12.78 20.31
C LYS A 604 -28.65 11.60 20.62
N GLY A 605 -29.10 10.85 19.61
CA GLY A 605 -29.98 9.69 19.77
C GLY A 605 -29.35 8.48 20.50
N VAL A 606 -28.03 8.48 20.70
CA VAL A 606 -27.27 7.32 21.22
C VAL A 606 -26.92 7.42 22.72
N ASN A 607 -27.01 8.61 23.34
CA ASN A 607 -26.24 8.92 24.55
C ASN A 607 -26.91 8.72 25.92
N ASP A 608 -28.10 8.11 26.02
CA ASP A 608 -28.75 7.90 27.33
C ASP A 608 -28.47 6.55 28.01
N THR A 609 -27.54 5.72 27.51
CA THR A 609 -27.31 4.37 28.11
C THR A 609 -25.88 3.95 28.44
N VAL A 610 -24.82 4.68 28.07
CA VAL A 610 -23.44 4.19 28.30
C VAL A 610 -22.47 5.30 28.74
N LEU A 611 -22.78 5.94 29.86
CA LEU A 611 -21.76 6.64 30.66
C LEU A 611 -21.51 5.82 31.92
N ASN A 612 -20.58 4.87 31.84
CA ASN A 612 -19.59 4.63 32.89
C ASN A 612 -18.61 3.51 32.48
N GLN A 613 -17.33 3.86 32.54
CA GLN A 613 -16.10 3.04 32.47
C GLN A 613 -15.36 3.03 31.12
N ARG A 614 -14.27 3.81 31.05
CA ARG A 614 -13.07 3.41 30.28
C ARG A 614 -11.78 3.78 31.05
N PRO A 615 -10.71 2.94 30.93
CA PRO A 615 -9.39 3.21 31.50
C PRO A 615 -8.55 4.11 30.58
N LEU A 616 -7.67 4.91 31.20
CA LEU A 616 -6.66 5.76 30.57
C LEU A 616 -5.51 4.90 29.99
N LEU A 617 -5.16 5.10 28.73
CA LEU A 617 -3.91 4.64 28.11
C LEU A 617 -3.09 5.86 27.73
N GLU A 618 -1.95 6.04 28.40
CA GLU A 618 -0.96 7.08 28.09
C GLU A 618 -0.18 6.72 26.82
N CYS A 619 0.02 7.71 25.94
CA CYS A 619 0.90 7.59 24.77
C CYS A 619 2.15 8.45 24.97
N GLU A 620 3.33 7.87 24.69
CA GLU A 620 4.63 8.53 24.85
C GLU A 620 4.93 9.54 23.73
N ASP A 621 5.57 10.66 24.12
CA ASP A 621 6.06 11.74 23.29
C ASP A 621 7.08 11.25 22.22
N VAL A 622 6.82 11.56 20.94
CA VAL A 622 7.83 11.47 19.87
C VAL A 622 8.12 12.89 19.38
N GLY A 623 9.38 13.30 19.57
CA GLY A 623 9.86 14.68 19.42
C GLY A 623 9.73 15.30 18.02
N ASP A 624 9.61 16.62 18.07
CA ASP A 624 9.59 17.56 16.94
C ASP A 624 10.73 17.34 15.94
N ASN A 625 10.35 17.07 14.70
CA ASN A 625 11.14 17.43 13.52
C ASN A 625 10.18 17.91 12.42
N ILE A 626 9.44 18.99 12.72
CA ILE A 626 8.68 19.71 11.71
C ILE A 626 9.64 20.67 11.01
N GLY A 627 9.85 20.46 9.71
CA GLY A 627 10.55 21.44 8.87
C GLY A 627 9.78 22.76 8.85
N GLN A 628 10.47 23.87 9.14
CA GLN A 628 9.92 25.22 9.22
C GLN A 628 9.08 25.67 8.00
N GLY A 629 9.21 25.01 6.83
CA GLY A 629 8.56 25.40 5.57
C GLY A 629 7.03 25.26 5.56
N GLY A 630 6.45 24.24 6.22
CA GLY A 630 5.00 24.04 6.25
C GLY A 630 4.25 25.03 7.16
N LEU A 631 4.96 25.62 8.14
CA LEU A 631 4.40 26.53 9.14
C LEU A 631 4.02 27.89 8.53
N TYR A 632 4.88 28.43 7.63
CA TYR A 632 4.70 29.74 7.00
C TYR A 632 3.46 29.85 6.12
N LEU A 633 3.04 28.74 5.51
CA LEU A 633 1.94 28.73 4.53
C LEU A 633 0.57 28.97 5.20
N PHE A 634 0.45 28.56 6.46
CA PHE A 634 -0.77 28.72 7.24
C PHE A 634 -0.86 30.10 7.88
N ASP A 635 0.24 30.66 8.37
CA ASP A 635 0.27 31.96 9.07
C ASP A 635 -0.37 33.10 8.22
N GLU A 636 -0.21 33.06 6.89
CA GLU A 636 -0.84 34.04 5.99
C GLU A 636 -2.36 33.96 6.04
N LEU A 637 -2.98 32.77 6.15
CA LEU A 637 -4.43 32.61 6.31
C LEU A 637 -4.90 33.12 7.68
N TYR A 638 -4.19 32.75 8.77
CA TYR A 638 -4.57 33.07 10.15
C TYR A 638 -4.60 34.58 10.46
N ASN A 639 -3.75 35.38 9.81
CA ASN A 639 -3.73 36.83 10.02
C ASN A 639 -5.07 37.53 9.67
N GLY A 640 -5.93 36.92 8.86
CA GLY A 640 -7.26 37.46 8.51
C GLY A 640 -8.40 37.06 9.47
N VAL A 641 -8.14 36.15 10.41
CA VAL A 641 -9.17 35.57 11.29
C VAL A 641 -9.48 36.48 12.47
N GLN A 642 -8.51 37.25 12.96
CA GLN A 642 -8.73 38.21 14.06
C GLN A 642 -9.73 39.32 13.68
N GLU A 643 -9.78 39.74 12.42
CA GLU A 643 -10.71 40.77 11.93
C GLU A 643 -12.16 40.25 11.79
N GLU A 644 -12.35 38.94 11.61
CA GLU A 644 -13.67 38.32 11.43
C GLU A 644 -14.33 37.88 12.75
N ILE A 645 -13.52 37.66 13.80
CA ILE A 645 -13.98 37.34 15.17
C ILE A 645 -14.83 38.48 15.77
N GLU A 646 -14.61 39.73 15.35
CA GLU A 646 -15.36 40.89 15.85
C GLU A 646 -16.76 41.06 15.23
N GLN A 647 -17.14 40.31 14.19
CA GLN A 647 -18.42 40.49 13.47
C GLN A 647 -19.56 39.51 13.83
N ASP A 648 -19.31 38.38 14.50
CA ASP A 648 -20.34 37.32 14.70
C ASP A 648 -20.95 37.27 16.12
N GLN A 649 -20.80 38.31 16.95
CA GLN A 649 -21.43 38.37 18.28
C GLN A 649 -22.89 38.86 18.20
N LEU A 650 -23.83 37.96 17.87
CA LEU A 650 -25.25 37.96 18.30
C LEU A 650 -26.03 36.86 17.54
N ASN A 651 -25.70 35.59 17.77
CA ASN A 651 -26.51 34.47 17.28
C ASN A 651 -27.25 33.78 18.44
N GLN A 652 -28.54 33.51 18.24
CA GLN A 652 -29.38 32.80 19.19
C GLN A 652 -28.89 31.34 19.33
N ILE A 653 -28.47 30.94 20.52
CA ILE A 653 -28.00 29.56 20.78
C ILE A 653 -29.23 28.66 20.91
N SER A 654 -29.44 27.74 19.96
CA SER A 654 -30.59 26.83 19.96
C SER A 654 -30.22 25.36 20.15
N ASN A 655 -28.96 24.97 19.89
CA ASN A 655 -28.44 23.60 20.01
C ASN A 655 -26.92 23.60 20.34
N GLU A 656 -26.34 22.43 20.62
CA GLU A 656 -24.90 22.33 20.98
C GLU A 656 -23.96 22.69 19.81
N VAL A 657 -24.41 22.61 18.56
CA VAL A 657 -23.63 23.06 17.39
C VAL A 657 -23.54 24.59 17.38
N ASP A 658 -24.65 25.30 17.65
CA ASP A 658 -24.64 26.75 17.81
C ASP A 658 -23.72 27.20 18.94
N LYS A 659 -23.71 26.45 20.05
CA LYS A 659 -22.84 26.70 21.20
C LYS A 659 -21.36 26.52 20.83
N TYR A 660 -21.00 25.40 20.19
CA TYR A 660 -19.63 25.16 19.72
C TYR A 660 -19.12 26.24 18.76
N LEU A 661 -19.96 26.66 17.82
CA LEU A 661 -19.63 27.70 16.83
C LEU A 661 -19.53 29.10 17.46
N ALA A 662 -20.25 29.35 18.55
CA ALA A 662 -20.23 30.60 19.31
C ALA A 662 -19.10 30.67 20.36
N ASP A 663 -18.58 29.52 20.82
CA ASP A 663 -17.48 29.47 21.77
C ASP A 663 -16.23 30.16 21.22
N GLU A 664 -15.37 30.70 22.10
CA GLU A 664 -14.10 31.30 21.68
C GLU A 664 -13.23 30.28 20.94
N MET A 665 -12.48 30.74 19.92
CA MET A 665 -11.51 29.91 19.22
C MET A 665 -10.29 29.67 20.10
N GLU A 666 -9.80 28.43 20.12
CA GLU A 666 -8.58 28.09 20.86
C GLU A 666 -7.36 28.77 20.25
N LYS A 667 -6.51 29.38 21.10
CA LYS A 667 -5.26 30.01 20.65
C LYS A 667 -4.25 28.95 20.23
N ARG A 668 -3.58 29.16 19.09
CA ARG A 668 -2.39 28.36 18.73
C ARG A 668 -1.28 28.64 19.74
N VAL A 669 -0.93 27.64 20.54
CA VAL A 669 0.27 27.66 21.37
C VAL A 669 1.43 27.18 20.51
N TYR A 670 2.28 28.10 20.06
CA TYR A 670 3.58 27.77 19.47
C TYR A 670 4.60 27.52 20.58
N PHE A 671 4.54 26.43 21.34
CA PHE A 671 5.68 26.00 22.17
C PHE A 671 5.62 24.51 22.55
N ALA A 672 6.82 23.93 22.61
CA ALA A 672 7.12 22.55 22.96
C ALA A 672 6.54 22.10 24.31
N SER A 673 6.11 20.83 24.32
CA SER A 673 5.77 19.98 25.47
C SER A 673 4.52 20.32 26.29
N LYS A 674 3.74 19.25 26.54
CA LYS A 674 2.79 19.03 27.65
C LYS A 674 1.76 20.13 27.94
N LEU A 675 0.55 19.97 27.38
CA LEU A 675 -0.78 20.10 28.04
C LEU A 675 -1.89 20.41 27.00
N VAL A 676 -2.21 19.49 26.09
CA VAL A 676 -3.48 19.59 25.33
C VAL A 676 -4.03 18.19 24.98
N LEU A 677 -4.22 17.34 25.98
CA LEU A 677 -4.88 16.04 25.78
C LEU A 677 -6.15 15.83 26.61
N ASN A 678 -6.55 16.77 27.48
CA ASN A 678 -7.76 16.58 28.32
C ASN A 678 -9.05 17.19 27.76
N GLU A 679 -9.03 18.02 26.72
CA GLU A 679 -10.26 18.61 26.15
C GLU A 679 -10.52 18.21 24.68
N LEU A 680 -9.51 17.73 23.95
CA LEU A 680 -9.66 17.23 22.57
C LEU A 680 -10.19 15.78 22.49
N GLU A 681 -10.18 15.03 23.59
CA GLU A 681 -10.85 13.72 23.67
C GLU A 681 -12.38 13.83 23.60
N LYS A 682 -12.95 14.99 23.93
CA LYS A 682 -14.41 15.21 23.88
C LYS A 682 -14.92 15.47 22.46
N SER A 683 -14.09 16.03 21.57
CA SER A 683 -14.49 16.40 20.21
C SER A 683 -14.03 15.40 19.13
N GLN A 684 -13.05 14.54 19.42
CA GLN A 684 -12.54 13.54 18.46
C GLN A 684 -13.30 12.21 18.48
N PHE A 685 -14.13 11.95 19.50
CA PHE A 685 -14.96 10.74 19.53
C PHE A 685 -16.09 10.79 18.47
N ILE A 686 -16.49 11.98 18.01
CA ILE A 686 -17.57 12.18 17.03
C ILE A 686 -17.10 11.91 15.59
N PHE A 687 -15.82 12.12 15.27
CA PHE A 687 -15.30 11.88 13.91
C PHE A 687 -14.79 10.43 13.71
N LEU A 688 -14.26 9.80 14.76
CA LEU A 688 -13.82 8.41 14.70
C LEU A 688 -15.01 7.43 14.65
N ILE A 689 -16.13 7.73 15.31
CA ILE A 689 -17.35 6.92 15.18
C ILE A 689 -18.02 7.09 13.82
N TRP A 690 -17.76 8.16 13.07
CA TRP A 690 -18.31 8.31 11.72
C TRP A 690 -17.47 7.60 10.64
N LEU A 691 -16.15 7.49 10.81
CA LEU A 691 -15.32 6.62 9.96
C LEU A 691 -15.48 5.13 10.31
N GLU A 692 -15.72 4.78 11.57
CA GLU A 692 -16.11 3.42 11.96
C GLU A 692 -17.59 3.08 11.66
N LYS A 693 -18.47 4.06 11.42
CA LYS A 693 -19.81 3.81 10.84
C LYS A 693 -19.88 3.89 9.31
N SER A 694 -18.75 4.17 8.65
CA SER A 694 -18.60 3.99 7.20
C SER A 694 -17.89 2.69 6.83
N SER A 695 -17.53 1.89 7.83
CA SER A 695 -17.06 0.51 7.67
C SER A 695 -17.56 -0.36 8.83
N VAL A 696 -18.51 -1.24 8.50
CA VAL A 696 -18.99 -2.41 9.27
C VAL A 696 -20.29 -2.21 10.06
N ASP A 697 -21.39 -2.71 9.48
CA ASP A 697 -22.18 -3.82 10.04
C ASP A 697 -22.05 -4.93 8.97
N ASP A 698 -21.54 -6.14 9.22
CA ASP A 698 -21.99 -7.11 10.22
C ASP A 698 -20.83 -7.68 11.08
N GLU A 699 -20.98 -7.62 12.41
CA GLU A 699 -20.62 -8.75 13.28
C GLU A 699 -21.74 -8.97 14.31
N LEU A 700 -22.43 -10.11 14.17
CA LEU A 700 -23.43 -10.60 15.11
C LEU A 700 -22.73 -11.38 16.24
N MET A 701 -22.82 -10.85 17.46
CA MET A 701 -22.61 -11.57 18.72
C MET A 701 -23.55 -12.78 18.83
N ILE A 702 -23.03 -13.91 19.32
CA ILE A 702 -23.80 -14.87 20.13
C ILE A 702 -22.97 -15.20 21.36
N ASP A 703 -23.54 -14.91 22.53
CA ASP A 703 -23.10 -15.40 23.84
C ASP A 703 -23.01 -16.94 23.88
N ALA A 704 -21.83 -17.46 24.23
CA ALA A 704 -21.59 -18.57 25.16
C ALA A 704 -20.10 -18.65 25.51
#